data_AF-A0A963BIP6-F1
#
_entry.id   AF-A0A963BIP6-F1
#
_cell.length_a   1.000
_cell.length_b   1.000
_cell.length_c   1.000
_cell.angle_alpha   90.00
_cell.angle_beta   90.00
_cell.angle_gamma   90.00
#
_symmetry.space_group_name_H-M   'P 1'
#
loop_
_entity.id
_entity.type
_entity.pdbx_description
1 polymer ?
#
loop_
_entity_poly.entity_id
_entity_poly.type
_entity_poly.pdbx_seq_one_letter_code
_entity_poly.pdbx_strand_id
1 'polypeptide(L)'
;MVIADDDDERDFRTSAAESSSVQISSASWSNYRQRLTVSGRAGSRETVVLKYTGDGSVLASTRASRRGSWSVEVSEPSPVPCKVRAETAQSDDERDVDNAPSNCSNHNQPPANQSPTANANGPYTGTVGESISFDSEGSNDPDGEIVDYSWDFGDGASSNEDNPSHTYSAGGTYTVTLTVTDNDGATGSDSTTATVSGPPAQNQAPTANANGPYSGTTGVAVSFSSAGSADSDGTIASYSWDFGDGATSNQANPGHAYSAAGSYVVTLTVTDNDGASDSDSTSANITDTPPVADVSINSVSTNGVPGNPVMEQPFTNASGYKIFAINDLGMHCGDLDTRISSILPPFSVLHAQVLRQGGEPELLTENDGIQVTYSASSNPSDPILSGLTSTGLPVASSLNAATGEVYKTNFWDIALQAYDPFYPAGILPSFMPAGTEDLGLPMPDVEELYLGSGNLAADQQAMPGRSAPYVVNNATSFHQFVGDMPFFLNFPFGYVARNVEWFEAAGVPLTAFDDFGRENPWPLYRVQASAGGNVLASVDTVVPISGEANCGFCHNAPVDGGNGEATQNMAAGTVATVLDDPEEGNVPLLVSQEYAADLNIVRLHDQKHGTTLEAEAPVVCQRCHYTPALDLAQLGPLGEENDGPLVLNGVQISDSIANGRDQVKNKSMSNVMHSHHAATGLFPDMPPALNPDGTLRGGTENPAVKDTLDATCYQCHPGRRTDCLRGAMANGGMVCQDCHGQMEQVGNDFSRNVSAQPGQVGAFELASDFYTNPDTVRVPWANEPGCGSCHTGDASNNLHGTAGTVGALDGIRLLQAYKTSDPKATPIVPSNKRFAENTVAASDPGAGNPMLYRVSTGHGGVFCEACHGATHGIWPNKNPLANDNVTATQLQGHSGVIVECSTCHGTAMNSRNTLDGPHGMHPVGDNTSFARGGHENLAENNPAACATCHGPGSRRTNQGTVLSAAKADRNLRGTLVRAGDPVGCAVCHSGD
;
A
#
# COMPACT_ATOMS: atom_id res chain seq x y z
N MET A 1 -49.81 30.43 -155.64
CA MET A 1 -50.63 29.24 -155.97
C MET A 1 -49.69 28.07 -155.80
N VAL A 2 -50.11 27.04 -155.06
CA VAL A 2 -49.73 25.65 -155.35
C VAL A 2 -48.30 25.20 -155.00
N ILE A 3 -48.26 24.12 -154.19
CA ILE A 3 -47.61 22.82 -154.44
C ILE A 3 -46.23 22.81 -155.13
N ALA A 4 -45.42 21.87 -154.62
CA ALA A 4 -44.39 21.06 -155.29
C ALA A 4 -42.97 21.64 -155.33
N ASP A 5 -42.04 20.89 -154.72
CA ASP A 5 -41.01 20.07 -155.38
C ASP A 5 -40.61 20.53 -156.79
N ASP A 6 -39.33 20.66 -157.14
CA ASP A 6 -38.34 19.58 -157.07
C ASP A 6 -36.89 20.11 -157.19
N ASP A 7 -35.92 19.25 -156.83
CA ASP A 7 -34.50 19.18 -157.27
C ASP A 7 -33.56 20.37 -156.95
N ASP A 8 -32.31 20.22 -156.51
CA ASP A 8 -31.33 19.19 -156.81
C ASP A 8 -30.12 19.26 -155.83
N GLU A 9 -29.37 18.15 -155.80
CA GLU A 9 -27.99 17.92 -155.34
C GLU A 9 -27.56 18.04 -153.85
N ARG A 10 -27.46 16.86 -153.22
CA ARG A 10 -26.22 16.18 -152.81
C ARG A 10 -25.00 17.00 -152.37
N ASP A 11 -24.38 16.72 -151.24
CA ASP A 11 -24.69 15.70 -150.22
C ASP A 11 -23.78 15.86 -149.02
N PHE A 12 -24.22 15.56 -147.81
CA PHE A 12 -25.21 16.32 -147.05
C PHE A 12 -24.73 16.26 -145.59
N ARG A 13 -24.90 17.39 -144.91
CA ARG A 13 -25.07 17.64 -143.46
C ARG A 13 -25.03 16.38 -142.58
N THR A 14 -24.39 16.42 -141.42
CA THR A 14 -25.13 16.85 -140.22
C THR A 14 -24.21 17.16 -139.05
N SER A 15 -24.49 18.31 -138.43
CA SER A 15 -24.40 18.63 -137.00
C SER A 15 -23.12 18.19 -136.28
N ALA A 16 -22.25 19.11 -135.83
CA ALA A 16 -22.64 20.08 -134.79
C ALA A 16 -23.69 19.51 -133.82
N ALA A 17 -23.43 18.30 -133.32
CA ALA A 17 -23.80 17.92 -131.96
C ALA A 17 -22.62 18.41 -131.11
N GLU A 18 -22.67 19.66 -130.66
CA GLU A 18 -23.17 19.93 -129.32
C GLU A 18 -22.44 19.03 -128.34
N SER A 19 -21.26 19.47 -127.88
CA SER A 19 -20.92 19.16 -126.50
C SER A 19 -22.05 19.76 -125.67
N SER A 20 -23.06 18.96 -125.38
CA SER A 20 -24.21 19.32 -124.56
C SER A 20 -23.82 19.52 -123.10
N SER A 21 -22.52 19.43 -122.78
CA SER A 21 -21.97 19.71 -121.48
C SER A 21 -21.63 21.19 -121.33
N VAL A 22 -22.20 21.83 -120.31
CA VAL A 22 -21.76 23.14 -119.83
C VAL A 22 -20.29 23.07 -119.43
N GLN A 23 -19.54 24.14 -119.72
CA GLN A 23 -18.15 24.28 -119.30
C GLN A 23 -17.87 25.70 -118.79
N ILE A 24 -17.14 25.81 -117.69
CA ILE A 24 -16.67 27.06 -117.12
C ILE A 24 -15.29 27.40 -117.69
N SER A 25 -15.25 28.41 -118.56
CA SER A 25 -14.01 28.89 -119.18
C SER A 25 -13.23 29.85 -118.30
N SER A 26 -13.89 30.55 -117.36
CA SER A 26 -13.24 31.42 -116.37
C SER A 26 -14.15 31.64 -115.16
N ALA A 27 -13.58 31.64 -113.94
CA ALA A 27 -14.24 32.12 -112.74
C ALA A 27 -13.23 32.98 -111.96
N SER A 28 -13.54 34.26 -111.73
CA SER A 28 -12.59 35.17 -111.06
C SER A 28 -13.28 36.16 -110.14
N TRP A 29 -12.66 36.41 -108.99
CA TRP A 29 -13.11 37.39 -108.00
C TRP A 29 -12.32 38.69 -108.10
N SER A 30 -13.03 39.82 -107.99
CA SER A 30 -12.42 41.15 -107.88
C SER A 30 -12.72 41.76 -106.52
N ASN A 31 -11.73 41.80 -105.63
CA ASN A 31 -11.82 42.49 -104.34
C ASN A 31 -12.15 43.99 -104.51
N TYR A 32 -11.62 44.64 -105.56
CA TYR A 32 -11.86 46.06 -105.81
C TYR A 32 -13.31 46.37 -106.20
N ARG A 33 -13.96 45.47 -106.96
CA ARG A 33 -15.36 45.66 -107.40
C ARG A 33 -16.38 44.87 -106.56
N GLN A 34 -15.91 44.12 -105.56
CA GLN A 34 -16.69 43.17 -104.78
C GLN A 34 -17.57 42.29 -105.69
N ARG A 35 -16.98 41.71 -106.74
CA ARG A 35 -17.74 41.05 -107.81
C ARG A 35 -17.09 39.78 -108.31
N LEU A 36 -17.90 38.74 -108.42
CA LEU A 36 -17.56 37.45 -109.03
C LEU A 36 -18.00 37.46 -110.48
N THR A 37 -17.07 37.18 -111.40
CA THR A 37 -17.37 37.05 -112.83
C THR A 37 -17.10 35.63 -113.28
N VAL A 38 -18.11 34.97 -113.83
CA VAL A 38 -18.01 33.62 -114.38
C VAL A 38 -18.43 33.61 -115.84
N SER A 39 -17.67 32.93 -116.68
CA SER A 39 -17.97 32.81 -118.11
C SER A 39 -17.63 31.43 -118.63
N GLY A 40 -18.31 31.03 -119.71
CA GLY A 40 -18.21 29.67 -120.20
C GLY A 40 -18.90 29.42 -121.53
N ARG A 41 -19.01 28.14 -121.87
CA ARG A 41 -19.82 27.63 -122.99
C ARG A 41 -20.88 26.66 -122.50
N ALA A 42 -22.00 26.59 -123.21
CA ALA A 42 -23.12 25.67 -122.99
C ALA A 42 -23.86 25.47 -124.32
N GLY A 43 -24.92 24.66 -124.32
CA GLY A 43 -25.83 24.49 -125.45
C GLY A 43 -26.43 25.84 -125.92
N SER A 44 -26.78 25.94 -127.20
CA SER A 44 -27.30 27.19 -127.76
C SER A 44 -28.59 27.61 -127.06
N ARG A 45 -28.62 28.82 -126.48
CA ARG A 45 -29.76 29.36 -125.70
C ARG A 45 -30.13 28.56 -124.46
N GLU A 46 -29.27 27.68 -124.00
CA GLU A 46 -29.46 26.92 -122.77
C GLU A 46 -29.37 27.86 -121.56
N THR A 47 -30.20 27.60 -120.55
CA THR A 47 -30.13 28.33 -119.28
C THR A 47 -29.06 27.67 -118.42
N VAL A 48 -28.10 28.47 -117.98
CA VAL A 48 -27.01 28.05 -117.08
C VAL A 48 -27.29 28.65 -115.71
N VAL A 49 -27.32 27.81 -114.70
CA VAL A 49 -27.49 28.19 -113.30
C VAL A 49 -26.14 28.06 -112.60
N LEU A 50 -25.64 29.16 -112.07
CA LEU A 50 -24.43 29.19 -111.26
C LEU A 50 -24.81 28.95 -109.80
N LYS A 51 -24.11 28.03 -109.13
CA LYS A 51 -24.36 27.63 -107.75
C LYS A 51 -23.07 27.61 -106.92
N TYR A 52 -23.22 27.72 -105.61
CA TYR A 52 -22.17 27.35 -104.66
C TYR A 52 -21.94 25.83 -104.71
N THR A 53 -20.67 25.40 -104.73
CA THR A 53 -20.31 23.98 -104.66
C THR A 53 -20.49 23.37 -103.27
N GLY A 54 -20.53 24.18 -102.22
CA GLY A 54 -20.70 23.71 -100.84
C GLY A 54 -22.12 23.25 -100.53
N ASP A 55 -23.12 24.12 -100.74
CA ASP A 55 -24.52 23.90 -100.34
C ASP A 55 -25.51 23.79 -101.52
N GLY A 56 -25.04 23.98 -102.76
CA GLY A 56 -25.87 23.94 -103.96
C GLY A 56 -26.80 25.15 -104.15
N SER A 57 -26.67 26.19 -103.32
CA SER A 57 -27.50 27.40 -103.42
C SER A 57 -27.21 28.17 -104.71
N VAL A 58 -28.25 28.72 -105.32
CA VAL A 58 -28.15 29.42 -106.61
C VAL A 58 -27.58 30.82 -106.41
N LEU A 59 -26.41 31.06 -107.01
CA LEU A 59 -25.74 32.35 -107.07
C LEU A 59 -26.36 33.27 -108.11
N ALA A 60 -26.60 32.75 -109.31
CA ALA A 60 -27.22 33.47 -110.41
C ALA A 60 -27.68 32.50 -111.50
N SER A 61 -28.49 32.99 -112.44
CA SER A 61 -28.77 32.26 -113.68
C SER A 61 -28.61 33.19 -114.88
N THR A 62 -28.13 32.64 -115.99
CA THR A 62 -27.98 33.36 -117.26
C THR A 62 -28.38 32.44 -118.41
N ARG A 63 -28.53 33.00 -119.61
CA ARG A 63 -28.86 32.22 -120.80
C ARG A 63 -27.74 32.35 -121.82
N ALA A 64 -27.24 31.22 -122.30
CA ALA A 64 -26.21 31.21 -123.32
C ALA A 64 -26.69 31.88 -124.61
N SER A 65 -25.77 32.51 -125.32
CA SER A 65 -26.05 33.11 -126.62
C SER A 65 -26.42 32.05 -127.67
N ARG A 66 -26.88 32.48 -128.86
CA ARG A 66 -27.12 31.55 -130.00
C ARG A 66 -25.87 30.78 -130.44
N ARG A 67 -24.68 31.22 -130.04
CA ARG A 67 -23.40 30.55 -130.32
C ARG A 67 -22.84 29.80 -129.09
N GLY A 68 -23.63 29.64 -128.03
CA GLY A 68 -23.29 28.84 -126.84
C GLY A 68 -22.42 29.54 -125.79
N SER A 69 -21.96 30.77 -126.00
CA SER A 69 -21.20 31.51 -124.98
C SER A 69 -22.13 32.14 -123.94
N TRP A 70 -21.75 32.08 -122.66
CA TRP A 70 -22.46 32.73 -121.54
C TRP A 70 -21.47 33.41 -120.59
N SER A 71 -21.96 34.43 -119.88
CA SER A 71 -21.25 35.08 -118.77
C SER A 71 -22.26 35.65 -117.79
N VAL A 72 -21.90 35.65 -116.50
CA VAL A 72 -22.70 36.20 -115.42
C VAL A 72 -21.80 36.86 -114.39
N GLU A 73 -22.28 37.98 -113.86
CA GLU A 73 -21.63 38.73 -112.79
C GLU A 73 -22.50 38.71 -111.54
N VAL A 74 -21.92 38.34 -110.40
CA VAL A 74 -22.58 38.33 -109.08
C VAL A 74 -21.91 39.40 -108.23
N SER A 75 -22.67 40.42 -107.83
CA SER A 75 -22.18 41.50 -106.98
C SER A 75 -22.37 41.11 -105.51
N GLU A 76 -21.31 41.25 -104.72
CA GLU A 76 -21.27 40.99 -103.28
C GLU A 76 -21.80 39.62 -102.82
N PRO A 77 -21.35 38.48 -103.41
CA PRO A 77 -21.67 37.16 -102.89
C PRO A 77 -21.08 37.00 -101.48
N SER A 78 -21.95 36.75 -100.49
CA SER A 78 -21.56 36.53 -99.09
C SER A 78 -22.09 35.18 -98.62
N PRO A 79 -21.21 34.22 -98.27
CA PRO A 79 -19.74 34.28 -98.29
C PRO A 79 -19.15 34.23 -99.71
N VAL A 80 -17.95 34.76 -99.97
CA VAL A 80 -17.33 34.65 -101.32
C VAL A 80 -17.00 33.17 -101.60
N PRO A 81 -17.43 32.56 -102.72
CA PRO A 81 -17.16 31.14 -103.01
C PRO A 81 -15.68 30.91 -103.34
N CYS A 82 -15.08 29.84 -102.79
CA CYS A 82 -13.76 29.37 -103.25
C CYS A 82 -13.84 28.63 -104.59
N LYS A 83 -15.01 28.03 -104.86
CA LYS A 83 -15.30 27.20 -106.02
C LYS A 83 -16.76 27.37 -106.42
N VAL A 84 -17.05 27.29 -107.72
CA VAL A 84 -18.40 27.45 -108.27
C VAL A 84 -18.77 26.31 -109.19
N ARG A 85 -20.06 25.96 -109.22
CA ARG A 85 -20.64 24.98 -110.15
C ARG A 85 -21.58 25.67 -111.10
N ALA A 86 -21.41 25.45 -112.40
CA ALA A 86 -22.37 25.85 -113.42
C ALA A 86 -23.14 24.61 -113.84
N GLU A 87 -24.46 24.68 -113.80
CA GLU A 87 -25.34 23.54 -114.07
C GLU A 87 -26.38 23.92 -115.14
N THR A 88 -26.65 22.97 -116.03
CA THR A 88 -27.79 22.99 -116.93
C THR A 88 -28.66 21.76 -116.65
N ALA A 89 -29.79 21.63 -117.35
CA ALA A 89 -30.67 20.47 -117.18
C ALA A 89 -30.02 19.12 -117.53
N GLN A 90 -28.87 19.14 -118.21
CA GLN A 90 -28.24 17.97 -118.83
C GLN A 90 -26.82 17.70 -118.34
N SER A 91 -26.18 18.67 -117.68
CA SER A 91 -24.76 18.59 -117.31
C SER A 91 -24.36 19.68 -116.32
N ASP A 92 -23.22 19.50 -115.67
CA ASP A 92 -22.59 20.47 -114.82
C ASP A 92 -21.08 20.51 -114.99
N ASP A 93 -20.46 21.61 -114.55
CA ASP A 93 -19.01 21.78 -114.50
C ASP A 93 -18.63 22.64 -113.30
N GLU A 94 -17.48 22.34 -112.70
CA GLU A 94 -16.97 23.03 -111.52
C GLU A 94 -15.62 23.68 -111.78
N ARG A 95 -15.40 24.84 -111.16
CA ARG A 95 -14.10 25.49 -111.20
C ARG A 95 -13.81 26.31 -109.96
N ASP A 96 -12.56 26.26 -109.52
CA ASP A 96 -12.05 27.14 -108.47
C ASP A 96 -12.08 28.60 -108.94
N VAL A 97 -12.40 29.51 -107.99
CA VAL A 97 -12.48 30.94 -108.26
C VAL A 97 -11.08 31.55 -108.15
N ASP A 98 -10.56 32.00 -109.28
CA ASP A 98 -9.27 32.69 -109.34
C ASP A 98 -9.33 33.99 -108.52
N ASN A 99 -8.33 34.23 -107.68
CA ASN A 99 -8.23 35.36 -106.74
C ASN A 99 -9.30 35.44 -105.63
N ALA A 100 -9.93 34.32 -105.27
CA ALA A 100 -10.78 34.28 -104.07
C ALA A 100 -9.99 34.66 -102.81
N PRO A 101 -10.60 35.39 -101.84
CA PRO A 101 -9.94 35.72 -100.59
C PRO A 101 -9.69 34.45 -99.76
N SER A 102 -8.69 34.47 -98.88
CA SER A 102 -8.27 33.29 -98.10
C SER A 102 -9.35 32.74 -97.15
N ASN A 103 -10.38 33.52 -96.86
CA ASN A 103 -11.56 33.14 -96.07
C ASN A 103 -12.79 32.84 -96.95
N CYS A 104 -12.61 32.54 -98.24
CA CYS A 104 -13.70 32.09 -99.09
C CYS A 104 -14.33 30.80 -98.52
N SER A 105 -15.63 30.59 -98.75
CA SER A 105 -16.32 29.43 -98.18
C SER A 105 -16.13 28.19 -99.06
N ASN A 106 -15.41 27.20 -98.54
CA ASN A 106 -15.61 25.79 -98.85
C ASN A 106 -16.26 25.14 -97.61
N HIS A 107 -17.53 25.46 -97.34
CA HIS A 107 -18.26 24.79 -96.26
C HIS A 107 -18.78 23.46 -96.78
N ASN A 108 -18.09 22.38 -96.39
CA ASN A 108 -18.72 21.09 -96.23
C ASN A 108 -18.29 20.54 -94.87
N GLN A 109 -18.98 20.96 -93.81
CA GLN A 109 -19.35 20.14 -92.66
C GLN A 109 -20.53 20.84 -91.95
N PRO A 110 -21.56 20.10 -91.47
CA PRO A 110 -22.44 20.57 -90.39
C PRO A 110 -21.59 20.97 -89.17
N PRO A 111 -22.11 21.71 -88.17
CA PRO A 111 -21.35 21.91 -86.93
C PRO A 111 -20.85 20.54 -86.48
N ALA A 112 -19.53 20.42 -86.28
CA ALA A 112 -18.95 19.18 -85.81
C ALA A 112 -19.62 18.88 -84.47
N ASN A 113 -20.30 17.73 -84.40
CA ASN A 113 -20.93 17.26 -83.17
C ASN A 113 -19.96 17.46 -82.00
N GLN A 114 -20.39 18.19 -80.98
CA GLN A 114 -19.56 18.42 -79.81
C GLN A 114 -19.75 17.22 -78.88
N SER A 115 -18.67 16.47 -78.65
CA SER A 115 -18.69 15.37 -77.69
C SER A 115 -19.38 15.78 -76.38
N PRO A 116 -20.28 14.94 -75.84
CA PRO A 116 -20.94 15.22 -74.57
C PRO A 116 -19.90 15.27 -73.44
N THR A 117 -20.21 16.00 -72.37
CA THR A 117 -19.39 16.01 -71.15
C THR A 117 -19.98 15.03 -70.14
N ALA A 118 -19.24 13.98 -69.80
CA ALA A 118 -19.59 13.08 -68.71
C ALA A 118 -19.23 13.71 -67.35
N ASN A 119 -20.02 13.39 -66.32
CA ASN A 119 -19.69 13.63 -64.92
C ASN A 119 -19.95 12.33 -64.15
N ALA A 120 -18.87 11.65 -63.74
CA ALA A 120 -18.97 10.38 -63.02
C ALA A 120 -19.29 10.54 -61.52
N ASN A 121 -19.30 11.78 -61.02
CA ASN A 121 -19.51 12.15 -59.61
C ASN A 121 -18.55 11.42 -58.64
N GLY A 122 -18.83 11.41 -57.34
CA GLY A 122 -17.97 10.82 -56.31
C GLY A 122 -16.98 11.80 -55.66
N PRO A 123 -15.93 11.31 -54.96
CA PRO A 123 -15.56 9.90 -54.79
C PRO A 123 -16.60 9.09 -54.00
N TYR A 124 -16.66 7.80 -54.26
CA TYR A 124 -17.60 6.86 -53.64
C TYR A 124 -16.91 6.00 -52.59
N THR A 125 -17.63 5.61 -51.55
CA THR A 125 -17.15 4.71 -50.48
C THR A 125 -18.18 3.63 -50.18
N GLY A 126 -17.73 2.40 -49.95
CA GLY A 126 -18.59 1.28 -49.53
C GLY A 126 -17.81 0.10 -48.95
N THR A 127 -18.50 -0.97 -48.54
CA THR A 127 -17.88 -2.20 -48.06
C THR A 127 -18.07 -3.36 -49.05
N VAL A 128 -17.19 -4.37 -48.99
CA VAL A 128 -17.28 -5.57 -49.85
C VAL A 128 -18.66 -6.22 -49.69
N GLY A 129 -19.34 -6.48 -50.80
CA GLY A 129 -20.66 -7.12 -50.81
C GLY A 129 -21.85 -6.16 -50.64
N GLU A 130 -21.63 -4.88 -50.34
CA GLU A 130 -22.69 -3.87 -50.35
C GLU A 130 -22.88 -3.25 -51.74
N SER A 131 -24.09 -2.78 -52.01
CA SER A 131 -24.43 -2.10 -53.27
C SER A 131 -24.13 -0.61 -53.15
N ILE A 132 -23.23 -0.10 -53.98
CA ILE A 132 -22.91 1.32 -54.12
C ILE A 132 -23.72 1.87 -55.29
N SER A 133 -24.46 2.96 -55.07
CA SER A 133 -25.21 3.65 -56.12
C SER A 133 -24.35 4.72 -56.79
N PHE A 134 -24.27 4.69 -58.11
CA PHE A 134 -23.51 5.62 -58.94
C PHE A 134 -24.46 6.58 -59.65
N ASP A 135 -24.02 7.83 -59.78
CA ASP A 135 -24.84 8.92 -60.28
C ASP A 135 -24.16 9.60 -61.46
N SER A 136 -24.91 9.82 -62.54
CA SER A 136 -24.46 10.55 -63.73
C SER A 136 -24.96 12.00 -63.77
N GLU A 137 -25.59 12.50 -62.69
CA GLU A 137 -26.11 13.86 -62.58
C GLU A 137 -25.03 14.90 -62.94
N GLY A 138 -25.38 15.83 -63.84
CA GLY A 138 -24.47 16.83 -64.38
C GLY A 138 -23.80 16.46 -65.71
N SER A 139 -23.91 15.21 -66.17
CA SER A 139 -23.55 14.85 -67.55
C SER A 139 -24.47 15.58 -68.54
N ASN A 140 -23.91 16.21 -69.56
CA ASN A 140 -24.67 17.02 -70.52
C ASN A 140 -24.02 17.06 -71.90
N ASP A 141 -24.86 17.26 -72.91
CA ASP A 141 -24.44 17.48 -74.29
C ASP A 141 -24.74 18.95 -74.70
N PRO A 142 -23.72 19.74 -75.11
CA PRO A 142 -23.90 21.13 -75.52
C PRO A 142 -24.73 21.35 -76.80
N ASP A 143 -24.82 20.39 -77.71
CA ASP A 143 -25.54 20.54 -78.99
C ASP A 143 -26.54 19.41 -79.33
N GLY A 144 -26.72 18.43 -78.44
CA GLY A 144 -27.72 17.39 -78.54
C GLY A 144 -28.26 16.88 -77.21
N GLU A 145 -28.61 15.59 -77.17
CA GLU A 145 -29.04 14.85 -75.98
C GLU A 145 -28.17 13.59 -75.81
N ILE A 146 -27.84 13.24 -74.56
CA ILE A 146 -27.21 11.97 -74.23
C ILE A 146 -28.23 10.85 -74.42
N VAL A 147 -27.89 9.85 -75.26
CA VAL A 147 -28.78 8.72 -75.57
C VAL A 147 -28.28 7.38 -75.02
N ASP A 148 -27.02 7.31 -74.58
CA ASP A 148 -26.43 6.08 -74.02
C ASP A 148 -25.45 6.40 -72.89
N TYR A 149 -25.44 5.55 -71.87
CA TYR A 149 -24.54 5.60 -70.72
C TYR A 149 -23.78 4.28 -70.66
N SER A 150 -22.49 4.34 -70.33
CA SER A 150 -21.67 3.14 -70.14
C SER A 150 -20.70 3.36 -68.98
N TRP A 151 -20.91 2.60 -67.92
CA TRP A 151 -20.09 2.59 -66.72
C TRP A 151 -19.11 1.42 -66.75
N ASP A 152 -17.83 1.68 -66.49
CA ASP A 152 -16.81 0.69 -66.14
C ASP A 152 -16.45 0.88 -64.67
N PHE A 153 -16.71 -0.13 -63.84
CA PHE A 153 -16.50 -0.04 -62.40
C PHE A 153 -15.04 -0.29 -61.98
N GLY A 154 -14.14 -0.60 -62.91
CA GLY A 154 -12.71 -0.80 -62.66
C GLY A 154 -12.33 -2.18 -62.11
N ASP A 155 -13.31 -3.07 -61.93
CA ASP A 155 -13.15 -4.47 -61.52
C ASP A 155 -13.50 -5.47 -62.64
N GLY A 156 -13.73 -4.97 -63.86
CA GLY A 156 -14.13 -5.74 -65.03
C GLY A 156 -15.65 -5.87 -65.21
N ALA A 157 -16.47 -5.36 -64.29
CA ALA A 157 -17.92 -5.22 -64.46
C ALA A 157 -18.28 -3.88 -65.14
N SER A 158 -19.42 -3.87 -65.83
CA SER A 158 -19.95 -2.67 -66.50
C SER A 158 -21.47 -2.60 -66.42
N SER A 159 -22.04 -1.42 -66.62
CA SER A 159 -23.48 -1.19 -66.74
C SER A 159 -23.80 -0.15 -67.81
N ASN A 160 -24.98 -0.24 -68.41
CA ASN A 160 -25.50 0.75 -69.36
C ASN A 160 -26.73 1.50 -68.82
N GLU A 161 -27.01 1.39 -67.52
CA GLU A 161 -28.03 2.23 -66.87
C GLU A 161 -27.48 3.65 -66.64
N ASP A 162 -28.37 4.63 -66.58
CA ASP A 162 -28.04 6.03 -66.32
C ASP A 162 -27.44 6.21 -64.91
N ASN A 163 -28.05 5.58 -63.92
CA ASN A 163 -27.66 5.64 -62.51
C ASN A 163 -27.60 4.21 -61.90
N PRO A 164 -26.58 3.41 -62.26
CA PRO A 164 -26.51 2.02 -61.85
C PRO A 164 -26.11 1.86 -60.40
N SER A 165 -26.37 0.67 -59.86
CA SER A 165 -25.77 0.22 -58.62
C SER A 165 -24.79 -0.93 -58.88
N HIS A 166 -23.63 -0.95 -58.21
CA HIS A 166 -22.64 -2.02 -58.32
C HIS A 166 -22.13 -2.50 -56.96
N THR A 167 -21.76 -3.78 -56.91
CA THR A 167 -21.22 -4.42 -55.70
C THR A 167 -19.86 -5.02 -56.00
N TYR A 168 -18.85 -4.57 -55.27
CA TYR A 168 -17.49 -5.07 -55.39
C TYR A 168 -17.28 -6.32 -54.56
N SER A 169 -16.62 -7.32 -55.15
CA SER A 169 -16.36 -8.64 -54.53
C SER A 169 -15.07 -8.68 -53.70
N ALA A 170 -14.22 -7.66 -53.81
CA ALA A 170 -12.97 -7.52 -53.06
C ALA A 170 -12.77 -6.07 -52.59
N GLY A 171 -12.02 -5.90 -51.49
CA GLY A 171 -11.65 -4.58 -51.00
C GLY A 171 -10.52 -3.98 -51.83
N GLY A 172 -10.52 -2.67 -52.00
CA GLY A 172 -9.56 -1.96 -52.83
C GLY A 172 -10.03 -0.56 -53.22
N THR A 173 -9.19 0.16 -53.95
CA THR A 173 -9.59 1.42 -54.60
C THR A 173 -9.73 1.15 -56.10
N TYR A 174 -10.93 1.35 -56.63
CA TYR A 174 -11.28 1.12 -58.02
C TYR A 174 -11.44 2.46 -58.75
N THR A 175 -10.94 2.53 -59.98
CA THR A 175 -11.19 3.69 -60.86
C THR A 175 -12.48 3.43 -61.62
N VAL A 176 -13.51 4.22 -61.37
CA VAL A 176 -14.81 4.11 -62.01
C VAL A 176 -14.89 5.12 -63.12
N THR A 177 -15.24 4.68 -64.34
CA THR A 177 -15.31 5.54 -65.52
C THR A 177 -16.71 5.53 -66.09
N LEU A 178 -17.31 6.71 -66.23
CA LEU A 178 -18.53 6.91 -66.99
C LEU A 178 -18.17 7.37 -68.39
N THR A 179 -18.70 6.71 -69.41
CA THR A 179 -18.72 7.17 -70.80
C THR A 179 -20.16 7.43 -71.22
N VAL A 180 -20.45 8.61 -71.75
CA VAL A 180 -21.77 8.95 -72.30
C VAL A 180 -21.68 9.16 -73.81
N THR A 181 -22.72 8.79 -74.54
CA THR A 181 -22.82 8.93 -76.01
C THR A 181 -24.02 9.79 -76.36
N ASP A 182 -23.85 10.76 -77.26
CA ASP A 182 -24.92 11.63 -77.74
C ASP A 182 -25.73 11.02 -78.92
N ASN A 183 -26.81 11.71 -79.31
CA ASN A 183 -27.69 11.31 -80.40
C ASN A 183 -27.04 11.31 -81.80
N ASP A 184 -25.86 11.88 -81.95
CA ASP A 184 -25.07 11.94 -83.19
C ASP A 184 -23.83 11.02 -83.14
N GLY A 185 -23.69 10.24 -82.06
CA GLY A 185 -22.71 9.17 -81.87
C GLY A 185 -21.34 9.60 -81.35
N ALA A 186 -21.15 10.84 -80.88
CA ALA A 186 -19.90 11.21 -80.20
C ALA A 186 -19.95 10.85 -78.71
N THR A 187 -18.78 10.65 -78.13
CA THR A 187 -18.63 10.19 -76.74
C THR A 187 -17.77 11.15 -75.93
N GLY A 188 -18.03 11.17 -74.62
CA GLY A 188 -17.18 11.79 -73.62
C GLY A 188 -17.11 10.92 -72.37
N SER A 189 -16.00 11.00 -71.65
CA SER A 189 -15.77 10.18 -70.46
C SER A 189 -15.19 10.98 -69.30
N ASP A 190 -15.55 10.56 -68.09
CA ASP A 190 -15.03 11.09 -66.83
C ASP A 190 -14.76 9.93 -65.86
N SER A 191 -13.77 10.09 -64.99
CA SER A 191 -13.33 9.04 -64.08
C SER A 191 -13.25 9.55 -62.64
N THR A 192 -13.68 8.70 -61.72
CA THR A 192 -13.68 8.93 -60.27
C THR A 192 -13.17 7.69 -59.54
N THR A 193 -13.13 7.73 -58.21
CA THR A 193 -12.67 6.60 -57.39
C THR A 193 -13.79 6.05 -56.52
N ALA A 194 -13.89 4.73 -56.46
CA ALA A 194 -14.65 4.02 -55.45
C ALA A 194 -13.68 3.31 -54.49
N THR A 195 -13.67 3.72 -53.22
CA THR A 195 -12.90 3.06 -52.16
C THR A 195 -13.78 2.07 -51.44
N VAL A 196 -13.50 0.78 -51.66
CA VAL A 196 -14.22 -0.34 -51.04
C VAL A 196 -13.36 -0.87 -49.90
N SER A 197 -13.78 -0.61 -48.67
CA SER A 197 -13.14 -1.24 -47.52
C SER A 197 -13.49 -2.73 -47.53
N GLY A 198 -12.50 -3.58 -47.20
CA GLY A 198 -12.78 -4.97 -46.84
C GLY A 198 -13.81 -5.05 -45.70
N PRO A 199 -14.39 -6.23 -45.42
CA PRO A 199 -15.05 -6.42 -44.14
C PRO A 199 -14.08 -5.96 -43.02
N PRO A 200 -14.56 -5.34 -41.93
CA PRO A 200 -13.72 -5.12 -40.77
C PRO A 200 -12.98 -6.42 -40.47
N ALA A 201 -11.68 -6.35 -40.17
CA ALA A 201 -11.01 -7.53 -39.63
C ALA A 201 -11.90 -8.04 -38.50
N GLN A 202 -12.33 -9.30 -38.59
CA GLN A 202 -13.15 -9.88 -37.55
C GLN A 202 -12.32 -9.77 -36.28
N ASN A 203 -12.82 -9.00 -35.30
CA ASN A 203 -12.12 -8.82 -34.03
C ASN A 203 -11.68 -10.19 -33.52
N GLN A 204 -10.38 -10.38 -33.37
CA GLN A 204 -9.85 -11.59 -32.79
C GLN A 204 -9.86 -11.40 -31.29
N ALA A 205 -10.56 -12.28 -30.58
CA ALA A 205 -10.56 -12.24 -29.13
C ALA A 205 -9.11 -12.23 -28.62
N PRO A 206 -8.82 -11.51 -27.53
CA PRO A 206 -7.50 -11.54 -26.90
C PRO A 206 -7.16 -12.98 -26.49
N THR A 207 -5.91 -13.27 -26.21
CA THR A 207 -5.50 -14.51 -25.54
C THR A 207 -5.33 -14.23 -24.05
N ALA A 208 -6.12 -14.92 -23.22
CA ALA A 208 -5.95 -14.91 -21.78
C ALA A 208 -4.79 -15.83 -21.37
N ASN A 209 -4.01 -15.42 -20.37
CA ASN A 209 -3.03 -16.29 -19.71
C ASN A 209 -3.11 -16.05 -18.20
N ALA A 210 -3.74 -16.98 -17.50
CA ALA A 210 -3.94 -16.94 -16.06
C ALA A 210 -2.68 -17.33 -15.26
N ASN A 211 -1.65 -17.83 -15.95
CA ASN A 211 -0.40 -18.38 -15.37
C ASN A 211 -0.67 -19.52 -14.36
N GLY A 212 0.27 -19.79 -13.46
CA GLY A 212 0.17 -20.86 -12.47
C GLY A 212 0.76 -22.21 -12.94
N PRO A 213 0.47 -23.32 -12.22
CA PRO A 213 -0.39 -23.40 -11.04
C PRO A 213 0.16 -22.59 -9.87
N TYR A 214 -0.75 -22.09 -9.04
CA TYR A 214 -0.44 -21.34 -7.83
C TYR A 214 -0.57 -22.24 -6.60
N SER A 215 0.17 -21.88 -5.56
CA SER A 215 0.08 -22.52 -4.25
C SER A 215 0.10 -21.46 -3.16
N GLY A 216 -0.63 -21.70 -2.10
CA GLY A 216 -0.68 -20.81 -0.94
C GLY A 216 -1.19 -21.54 0.30
N THR A 217 -1.29 -20.80 1.39
CA THR A 217 -1.89 -21.25 2.65
C THR A 217 -3.14 -20.41 2.93
N THR A 218 -4.07 -20.94 3.73
CA THR A 218 -5.25 -20.14 4.11
C THR A 218 -4.83 -18.85 4.80
N GLY A 219 -5.55 -17.76 4.52
CA GLY A 219 -5.30 -16.44 5.09
C GLY A 219 -4.14 -15.64 4.49
N VAL A 220 -3.27 -16.24 3.66
CA VAL A 220 -2.16 -15.53 2.98
C VAL A 220 -2.55 -15.18 1.55
N ALA A 221 -2.26 -13.95 1.13
CA ALA A 221 -2.57 -13.48 -0.23
C ALA A 221 -1.64 -14.13 -1.27
N VAL A 222 -2.22 -14.89 -2.19
CA VAL A 222 -1.55 -15.40 -3.39
C VAL A 222 -1.53 -14.28 -4.44
N SER A 223 -0.35 -13.99 -5.01
CA SER A 223 -0.19 -12.98 -6.06
C SER A 223 -0.44 -13.61 -7.43
N PHE A 224 -1.50 -13.17 -8.10
CA PHE A 224 -1.89 -13.64 -9.43
C PHE A 224 -1.33 -12.74 -10.51
N SER A 225 -0.96 -13.33 -11.65
CA SER A 225 -0.34 -12.63 -12.76
C SER A 225 -1.10 -12.87 -14.06
N SER A 226 -1.37 -11.79 -14.80
CA SER A 226 -1.88 -11.85 -16.17
C SER A 226 -0.77 -11.78 -17.22
N ALA A 227 0.50 -11.93 -16.82
CA ALA A 227 1.64 -11.83 -17.73
C ALA A 227 1.52 -12.82 -18.89
N GLY A 228 1.74 -12.34 -20.12
CA GLY A 228 1.56 -13.14 -21.33
C GLY A 228 0.15 -13.13 -21.90
N SER A 229 -0.83 -12.50 -21.24
CA SER A 229 -2.10 -12.14 -21.89
C SER A 229 -1.83 -11.07 -22.95
N ALA A 230 -2.36 -11.25 -24.15
CA ALA A 230 -2.10 -10.35 -25.27
C ALA A 230 -3.29 -10.30 -26.23
N ASP A 231 -3.44 -9.18 -26.91
CA ASP A 231 -4.37 -9.01 -28.02
C ASP A 231 -3.54 -8.84 -29.30
N SER A 232 -3.91 -9.57 -30.36
CA SER A 232 -3.12 -9.68 -31.59
C SER A 232 -3.44 -8.59 -32.62
N ASP A 233 -4.63 -8.00 -32.54
CA ASP A 233 -5.13 -6.94 -33.42
C ASP A 233 -5.61 -5.69 -32.67
N GLY A 234 -5.57 -5.69 -31.33
CA GLY A 234 -5.88 -4.53 -30.50
C GLY A 234 -5.10 -4.44 -29.18
N THR A 235 -5.80 -4.02 -28.12
CA THR A 235 -5.31 -3.85 -26.75
C THR A 235 -6.32 -4.41 -25.76
N ILE A 236 -5.83 -4.96 -24.65
CA ILE A 236 -6.69 -5.41 -23.54
C ILE A 236 -7.29 -4.19 -22.83
N ALA A 237 -8.61 -4.10 -22.79
CA ALA A 237 -9.36 -3.03 -22.14
C ALA A 237 -9.68 -3.30 -20.66
N SER A 238 -9.87 -4.58 -20.27
CA SER A 238 -10.16 -4.94 -18.88
C SER A 238 -9.75 -6.37 -18.51
N TYR A 239 -9.48 -6.57 -17.22
CA TYR A 239 -9.19 -7.86 -16.59
C TYR A 239 -10.31 -8.19 -15.60
N SER A 240 -10.68 -9.47 -15.50
CA SER A 240 -11.64 -9.98 -14.52
C SER A 240 -11.17 -11.34 -14.02
N TRP A 241 -10.83 -11.41 -12.74
CA TRP A 241 -10.43 -12.63 -12.05
C TRP A 241 -11.60 -13.19 -11.24
N ASP A 242 -11.84 -14.49 -11.35
CA ASP A 242 -12.64 -15.29 -10.43
C ASP A 242 -11.70 -16.27 -9.73
N PHE A 243 -11.60 -16.17 -8.41
CA PHE A 243 -10.66 -16.97 -7.63
C PHE A 243 -11.18 -18.37 -7.29
N GLY A 244 -12.44 -18.68 -7.63
CA GLY A 244 -13.05 -20.00 -7.40
C GLY A 244 -13.61 -20.22 -6.00
N ASP A 245 -13.53 -19.22 -5.12
CA ASP A 245 -14.14 -19.20 -3.78
C ASP A 245 -15.30 -18.20 -3.64
N GLY A 246 -15.69 -17.57 -4.75
CA GLY A 246 -16.73 -16.54 -4.83
C GLY A 246 -16.21 -15.11 -4.76
N ALA A 247 -14.92 -14.90 -4.51
CA ALA A 247 -14.27 -13.59 -4.63
C ALA A 247 -13.82 -13.29 -6.07
N THR A 248 -13.78 -12.01 -6.44
CA THR A 248 -13.40 -11.55 -7.77
C THR A 248 -12.51 -10.30 -7.71
N SER A 249 -11.78 -10.01 -8.79
CA SER A 249 -10.98 -8.77 -8.91
C SER A 249 -10.89 -8.27 -10.35
N ASN A 250 -10.85 -6.95 -10.54
CA ASN A 250 -10.67 -6.31 -11.85
C ASN A 250 -9.25 -5.76 -12.08
N GLN A 251 -8.31 -6.04 -11.18
CA GLN A 251 -6.91 -5.65 -11.35
C GLN A 251 -6.18 -6.62 -12.29
N ALA A 252 -5.18 -6.13 -13.04
CA ALA A 252 -4.39 -6.99 -13.91
C ALA A 252 -3.61 -8.07 -13.13
N ASN A 253 -2.96 -7.69 -12.02
CA ASN A 253 -2.20 -8.59 -11.15
C ASN A 253 -2.68 -8.46 -9.69
N PRO A 254 -3.81 -9.11 -9.32
CA PRO A 254 -4.37 -9.00 -7.97
C PRO A 254 -3.67 -9.93 -6.97
N GLY A 255 -3.71 -9.56 -5.69
CA GLY A 255 -3.51 -10.48 -4.58
C GLY A 255 -4.85 -10.99 -4.04
N HIS A 256 -4.98 -12.29 -3.76
CA HIS A 256 -6.19 -12.86 -3.14
C HIS A 256 -5.86 -13.94 -2.09
N ALA A 257 -6.52 -13.87 -0.94
CA ALA A 257 -6.32 -14.78 0.17
C ALA A 257 -7.55 -15.68 0.36
N TYR A 258 -7.32 -16.98 0.47
CA TYR A 258 -8.38 -17.97 0.62
C TYR A 258 -8.64 -18.28 2.09
N SER A 259 -9.91 -18.26 2.51
CA SER A 259 -10.28 -18.50 3.91
C SER A 259 -10.33 -19.99 4.31
N ALA A 260 -10.28 -20.91 3.34
CA ALA A 260 -10.36 -22.35 3.59
C ALA A 260 -9.39 -23.11 2.69
N ALA A 261 -8.83 -24.23 3.20
CA ALA A 261 -7.99 -25.10 2.40
C ALA A 261 -8.81 -25.76 1.29
N GLY A 262 -8.19 -25.94 0.14
CA GLY A 262 -8.83 -26.53 -1.02
C GLY A 262 -8.02 -26.30 -2.29
N SER A 263 -8.39 -27.03 -3.33
CA SER A 263 -7.95 -26.72 -4.68
C SER A 263 -9.01 -25.84 -5.32
N TYR A 264 -8.63 -24.62 -5.69
CA TYR A 264 -9.51 -23.64 -6.32
C TYR A 264 -9.16 -23.53 -7.80
N VAL A 265 -10.18 -23.42 -8.64
CA VAL A 265 -10.00 -23.12 -10.07
C VAL A 265 -10.07 -21.61 -10.22
N VAL A 266 -8.94 -21.00 -10.56
CA VAL A 266 -8.81 -19.57 -10.78
C VAL A 266 -8.96 -19.29 -12.26
N THR A 267 -9.86 -18.38 -12.61
CA THR A 267 -10.16 -18.01 -14.00
C THR A 267 -9.85 -16.54 -14.21
N LEU A 268 -9.01 -16.25 -15.20
CA LEU A 268 -8.82 -14.91 -15.72
C LEU A 268 -9.61 -14.77 -17.01
N THR A 269 -10.49 -13.77 -17.07
CA THR A 269 -11.12 -13.29 -18.30
C THR A 269 -10.51 -11.94 -18.68
N VAL A 270 -10.03 -11.82 -19.91
CA VAL A 270 -9.58 -10.55 -20.49
C VAL A 270 -10.53 -10.13 -21.60
N THR A 271 -10.81 -8.82 -21.71
CA THR A 271 -11.66 -8.25 -22.76
C THR A 271 -10.88 -7.17 -23.50
N ASP A 272 -10.92 -7.19 -24.83
CA ASP A 272 -10.26 -6.21 -25.69
C ASP A 272 -11.04 -4.89 -25.83
N ASN A 273 -10.46 -3.93 -26.54
CA ASN A 273 -11.07 -2.62 -26.81
C ASN A 273 -12.28 -2.66 -27.76
N ASP A 274 -12.53 -3.77 -28.44
CA ASP A 274 -13.64 -3.97 -29.38
C ASP A 274 -14.74 -4.91 -28.82
N GLY A 275 -14.60 -5.30 -27.55
CA GLY A 275 -15.60 -6.00 -26.74
C GLY A 275 -15.59 -7.53 -26.86
N ALA A 276 -14.60 -8.15 -27.51
CA ALA A 276 -14.43 -9.60 -27.43
C ALA A 276 -13.60 -10.00 -26.21
N SER A 277 -13.83 -11.21 -25.72
CA SER A 277 -13.20 -11.71 -24.50
C SER A 277 -12.72 -13.14 -24.68
N ASP A 278 -11.66 -13.48 -23.96
CA ASP A 278 -11.15 -14.83 -23.80
C ASP A 278 -10.91 -15.12 -22.33
N SER A 279 -10.84 -16.41 -21.96
CA SER A 279 -10.62 -16.81 -20.57
C SER A 279 -9.66 -18.00 -20.48
N ASP A 280 -8.78 -17.93 -19.50
CA ASP A 280 -7.87 -19.02 -19.16
C ASP A 280 -8.03 -19.38 -17.69
N SER A 281 -7.88 -20.67 -17.36
CA SER A 281 -8.08 -21.18 -16.01
C SER A 281 -6.88 -21.98 -15.55
N THR A 282 -6.54 -21.81 -14.29
CA THR A 282 -5.44 -22.49 -13.61
C THR A 282 -5.86 -22.93 -12.22
N SER A 283 -5.02 -23.69 -11.53
CA SER A 283 -5.30 -24.11 -10.16
C SER A 283 -4.55 -23.25 -9.14
N ALA A 284 -5.23 -22.94 -8.04
CA ALA A 284 -4.62 -22.48 -6.80
C ALA A 284 -4.81 -23.57 -5.75
N ASN A 285 -3.73 -24.25 -5.37
CA ASN A 285 -3.75 -25.24 -4.31
C ASN A 285 -3.47 -24.56 -2.97
N ILE A 286 -4.51 -24.42 -2.16
CA ILE A 286 -4.46 -23.81 -0.84
C ILE A 286 -4.47 -24.91 0.19
N THR A 287 -3.37 -25.06 0.91
CA THR A 287 -3.37 -25.90 2.10
C THR A 287 -3.89 -25.07 3.27
N ASP A 288 -4.37 -25.71 4.34
CA ASP A 288 -4.62 -24.96 5.57
C ASP A 288 -3.31 -24.25 5.92
N THR A 289 -3.38 -23.01 6.41
CA THR A 289 -2.29 -22.53 7.27
C THR A 289 -2.15 -23.65 8.29
N PRO A 290 -0.98 -24.32 8.38
CA PRO A 290 -0.71 -25.06 9.60
C PRO A 290 -1.06 -24.09 10.74
N PRO A 291 -1.82 -24.50 11.77
CA PRO A 291 -1.90 -23.68 12.97
C PRO A 291 -0.46 -23.29 13.25
N VAL A 292 -0.19 -21.98 13.29
CA VAL A 292 1.17 -21.44 13.23
C VAL A 292 1.99 -22.20 14.25
N ALA A 293 2.71 -23.21 13.76
CA ALA A 293 3.76 -23.89 14.46
C ALA A 293 5.01 -23.07 14.14
N ASP A 294 4.91 -21.75 14.33
CA ASP A 294 6.04 -21.04 14.88
C ASP A 294 6.20 -21.73 16.21
N VAL A 295 7.19 -22.60 16.26
CA VAL A 295 7.63 -23.28 17.45
C VAL A 295 9.10 -22.92 17.44
N SER A 296 9.48 -21.92 18.22
CA SER A 296 10.76 -22.03 18.89
C SER A 296 10.55 -23.14 19.92
N ILE A 297 10.93 -24.36 19.53
CA ILE A 297 11.24 -25.43 20.47
C ILE A 297 12.68 -25.08 20.84
N ASN A 298 12.91 -24.68 22.08
CA ASN A 298 13.43 -25.66 23.02
C ASN A 298 13.00 -25.40 24.47
N SER A 299 11.76 -25.00 24.66
CA SER A 299 11.07 -25.26 25.93
C SER A 299 10.37 -26.62 25.94
N VAL A 300 10.77 -27.59 25.10
CA VAL A 300 10.38 -28.98 25.33
C VAL A 300 10.93 -29.38 26.69
N SER A 301 10.13 -29.15 27.73
CA SER A 301 10.15 -29.85 28.98
C SER A 301 9.71 -31.29 28.71
N THR A 302 10.45 -32.00 27.85
CA THR A 302 10.46 -33.46 27.86
C THR A 302 11.12 -33.98 29.15
N ASN A 303 11.78 -33.08 29.91
CA ASN A 303 12.22 -33.32 31.27
C ASN A 303 11.20 -32.78 32.29
N GLY A 304 10.31 -33.66 32.76
CA GLY A 304 9.53 -33.40 33.98
C GLY A 304 8.28 -34.26 34.11
N VAL A 305 8.17 -35.03 35.19
CA VAL A 305 6.92 -35.68 35.57
C VAL A 305 5.90 -34.59 35.93
N PRO A 306 4.62 -34.70 35.54
CA PRO A 306 3.59 -33.71 35.86
C PRO A 306 3.59 -33.28 37.32
N GLY A 307 3.66 -31.97 37.58
CA GLY A 307 3.25 -31.40 38.87
C GLY A 307 1.74 -31.62 39.09
N ASN A 308 1.31 -31.71 40.35
CA ASN A 308 -0.12 -31.60 40.67
C ASN A 308 -0.51 -30.12 40.58
N PRO A 309 -1.71 -29.77 40.10
CA PRO A 309 -2.16 -28.38 40.11
C PRO A 309 -2.28 -27.89 41.57
N VAL A 310 -2.12 -26.59 41.78
CA VAL A 310 -2.07 -25.95 43.11
C VAL A 310 -3.15 -24.89 43.25
N MET A 311 -3.73 -24.71 44.44
CA MET A 311 -4.81 -23.74 44.63
C MET A 311 -4.38 -22.29 44.38
N GLU A 312 -5.24 -21.48 43.76
CA GLU A 312 -5.04 -20.03 43.71
C GLU A 312 -5.21 -19.38 45.09
N GLN A 313 -4.49 -18.27 45.31
CA GLN A 313 -4.79 -17.37 46.43
C GLN A 313 -6.17 -16.74 46.24
N PRO A 314 -7.01 -16.58 47.29
CA PRO A 314 -8.35 -16.00 47.12
C PRO A 314 -8.30 -14.57 46.55
N PHE A 315 -9.07 -14.29 45.51
CA PHE A 315 -9.24 -12.93 44.99
C PHE A 315 -10.02 -12.07 45.98
N THR A 316 -9.44 -10.96 46.46
CA THR A 316 -10.05 -10.08 47.47
C THR A 316 -10.04 -8.64 47.01
N ASN A 317 -11.18 -7.95 47.07
CA ASN A 317 -11.27 -6.52 46.79
C ASN A 317 -12.12 -5.84 47.88
N ALA A 318 -11.48 -5.46 49.00
CA ALA A 318 -12.16 -4.81 50.10
C ALA A 318 -12.66 -3.42 49.67
N SER A 319 -13.79 -3.00 50.25
CA SER A 319 -14.32 -1.66 50.02
C SER A 319 -13.33 -0.61 50.52
N GLY A 320 -12.91 0.32 49.66
CA GLY A 320 -12.06 1.45 50.04
C GLY A 320 -10.58 1.33 49.63
N TYR A 321 -10.16 0.24 48.98
CA TYR A 321 -8.79 0.09 48.48
C TYR A 321 -8.76 -0.38 47.02
N LYS A 322 -7.68 -0.06 46.33
CA LYS A 322 -7.31 -0.60 45.02
C LYS A 322 -5.81 -0.86 44.96
N ILE A 323 -5.43 -1.80 44.11
CA ILE A 323 -4.05 -2.04 43.74
C ILE A 323 -3.98 -2.05 42.22
N PHE A 324 -3.01 -1.32 41.68
CA PHE A 324 -2.61 -1.42 40.28
C PHE A 324 -1.32 -2.22 40.24
N ALA A 325 -1.23 -3.15 39.31
CA ALA A 325 -0.01 -3.90 39.06
C ALA A 325 0.25 -3.93 37.57
N ILE A 326 1.51 -3.78 37.20
CA ILE A 326 1.99 -3.79 35.83
C ILE A 326 3.31 -4.56 35.79
N ASN A 327 3.65 -5.04 34.61
CA ASN A 327 4.96 -5.61 34.34
C ASN A 327 5.74 -4.63 33.45
N ASP A 328 6.96 -4.27 33.83
CA ASP A 328 7.85 -3.66 32.86
C ASP A 328 8.35 -4.76 31.91
N LEU A 329 8.19 -4.54 30.61
CA LEU A 329 8.60 -5.54 29.63
C LEU A 329 10.13 -5.54 29.54
N GLY A 330 10.77 -6.29 30.42
CA GLY A 330 11.97 -7.02 30.06
C GLY A 330 11.60 -7.96 28.91
N MET A 331 11.81 -7.52 27.66
CA MET A 331 11.56 -8.38 26.50
C MET A 331 12.64 -9.45 26.45
N HIS A 332 12.30 -10.64 26.92
CA HIS A 332 13.23 -11.77 26.97
C HIS A 332 12.87 -12.79 25.92
N CYS A 333 13.75 -12.91 24.94
CA CYS A 333 13.79 -14.02 24.01
C CYS A 333 14.74 -15.08 24.57
N GLY A 334 14.34 -16.33 24.45
CA GLY A 334 15.23 -17.47 24.63
C GLY A 334 15.02 -18.44 23.49
N ASP A 335 16.01 -18.56 22.61
CA ASP A 335 16.18 -19.74 21.77
C ASP A 335 17.09 -20.72 22.51
N LEU A 336 16.61 -21.96 22.64
CA LEU A 336 17.20 -22.98 23.48
C LEU A 336 17.80 -24.14 22.65
N ASP A 337 17.71 -24.10 21.31
CA ASP A 337 18.20 -25.14 20.38
C ASP A 337 19.64 -24.86 19.92
N THR A 338 20.01 -23.60 19.67
CA THR A 338 21.39 -23.23 19.31
C THR A 338 21.87 -21.85 19.81
N ARG A 339 21.02 -21.11 20.54
CA ARG A 339 21.41 -20.02 21.46
C ARG A 339 21.94 -18.75 20.80
N ILE A 340 21.40 -18.34 19.68
CA ILE A 340 21.91 -17.14 19.00
C ILE A 340 21.45 -15.82 19.64
N SER A 341 20.38 -15.77 20.43
CA SER A 341 19.94 -14.47 20.97
C SER A 341 19.14 -14.56 22.27
N SER A 342 19.68 -13.92 23.31
CA SER A 342 18.92 -13.37 24.42
C SER A 342 19.40 -11.94 24.60
N ILE A 343 18.51 -10.95 24.44
CA ILE A 343 18.87 -9.52 24.52
C ILE A 343 19.03 -9.10 25.99
N LEU A 344 18.36 -9.80 26.90
CA LEU A 344 18.31 -9.55 28.35
C LEU A 344 18.07 -10.89 29.10
N PRO A 345 18.51 -11.06 30.36
CA PRO A 345 18.24 -12.29 31.12
C PRO A 345 16.73 -12.44 31.44
N PRO A 346 16.15 -13.66 31.39
CA PRO A 346 14.69 -13.92 31.43
C PRO A 346 14.04 -13.66 32.80
N PHE A 347 13.85 -12.39 33.16
CA PHE A 347 13.17 -11.99 34.39
C PHE A 347 12.15 -10.87 34.18
N SER A 348 11.01 -10.97 34.82
CA SER A 348 10.01 -9.89 34.83
C SER A 348 10.23 -8.95 36.01
N VAL A 349 9.86 -7.67 35.85
CA VAL A 349 9.79 -6.74 36.97
C VAL A 349 8.34 -6.33 37.15
N LEU A 350 7.77 -6.71 38.28
CA LEU A 350 6.42 -6.30 38.65
C LEU A 350 6.49 -5.03 39.47
N HIS A 351 5.71 -4.04 39.06
CA HIS A 351 5.50 -2.79 39.78
C HIS A 351 4.07 -2.73 40.28
N ALA A 352 3.87 -2.26 41.49
CA ALA A 352 2.55 -2.08 42.07
C ALA A 352 2.39 -0.77 42.83
N GLN A 353 1.24 -0.12 42.64
CA GLN A 353 0.81 1.04 43.43
C GLN A 353 -0.46 0.68 44.20
N VAL A 354 -0.46 0.94 45.52
CA VAL A 354 -1.60 0.66 46.39
C VAL A 354 -2.29 1.98 46.73
N LEU A 355 -3.60 2.02 46.54
CA LEU A 355 -4.40 3.22 46.70
C LEU A 355 -5.46 3.01 47.78
N ARG A 356 -5.57 3.97 48.70
CA ARG A 356 -6.76 4.16 49.53
C ARG A 356 -7.74 5.06 48.79
N GLN A 357 -8.93 4.51 48.51
CA GLN A 357 -9.99 5.24 47.84
C GLN A 357 -10.60 6.28 48.77
N GLY A 358 -10.95 7.45 48.23
CA GLY A 358 -11.52 8.54 49.03
C GLY A 358 -11.86 9.78 48.20
N GLY A 359 -12.29 10.85 48.88
CA GLY A 359 -12.56 12.14 48.23
C GLY A 359 -11.31 12.68 47.52
N GLU A 360 -10.17 12.60 48.22
CA GLU A 360 -8.83 12.71 47.67
C GLU A 360 -8.19 11.32 47.83
N PRO A 361 -8.02 10.55 46.73
CA PRO A 361 -7.36 9.26 46.77
C PRO A 361 -5.91 9.43 47.18
N GLU A 362 -5.39 8.46 47.91
CA GLU A 362 -4.06 8.52 48.50
C GLU A 362 -3.27 7.27 48.15
N LEU A 363 -2.06 7.46 47.63
CA LEU A 363 -1.09 6.38 47.47
C LEU A 363 -0.58 5.98 48.85
N LEU A 364 -0.64 4.69 49.14
CA LEU A 364 -0.15 4.11 50.37
C LEU A 364 1.27 3.62 50.18
N THR A 365 2.09 3.85 51.19
CA THR A 365 3.51 3.52 51.20
C THR A 365 3.78 2.33 52.10
N GLU A 366 5.02 1.82 52.11
CA GLU A 366 5.44 0.83 53.10
C GLU A 366 5.28 1.32 54.56
N ASN A 367 5.39 2.64 54.79
CA ASN A 367 5.25 3.26 56.11
C ASN A 367 3.82 3.20 56.65
N ASP A 368 2.84 2.97 55.78
CA ASP A 368 1.44 2.76 56.15
C ASP A 368 1.17 1.30 56.60
N GLY A 369 2.22 0.46 56.67
CA GLY A 369 2.13 -0.94 57.05
C GLY A 369 1.58 -1.83 55.92
N ILE A 370 1.66 -1.35 54.68
CA ILE A 370 1.27 -2.11 53.49
C ILE A 370 2.35 -3.11 53.12
N GLN A 371 1.91 -4.34 52.83
CA GLN A 371 2.74 -5.38 52.23
C GLN A 371 2.09 -5.82 50.92
N VAL A 372 2.86 -5.87 49.85
CA VAL A 372 2.41 -6.36 48.56
C VAL A 372 3.02 -7.74 48.30
N THR A 373 2.19 -8.67 47.83
CA THR A 373 2.60 -10.02 47.46
C THR A 373 2.11 -10.38 46.07
N TYR A 374 2.73 -11.38 45.44
CA TYR A 374 2.27 -11.97 44.18
C TYR A 374 2.20 -13.50 44.26
N SER A 375 1.33 -14.10 43.45
CA SER A 375 1.17 -15.56 43.31
C SER A 375 0.68 -15.92 41.90
N ALA A 376 0.86 -17.17 41.49
CA ALA A 376 0.38 -17.60 40.17
C ALA A 376 -1.15 -17.62 40.13
N SER A 377 -1.73 -17.18 39.01
CA SER A 377 -3.18 -17.19 38.75
C SER A 377 -3.45 -17.55 37.28
N SER A 378 -4.73 -17.68 36.94
CA SER A 378 -5.20 -18.13 35.65
C SER A 378 -6.58 -17.54 35.33
N ASN A 379 -6.95 -17.62 34.06
CA ASN A 379 -8.30 -17.31 33.60
C ASN A 379 -8.85 -18.54 32.87
N PRO A 380 -9.87 -19.22 33.42
CA PRO A 380 -10.41 -20.43 32.81
C PRO A 380 -11.20 -20.15 31.53
N SER A 381 -11.49 -18.89 31.22
CA SER A 381 -12.21 -18.48 30.03
C SER A 381 -11.29 -17.98 28.92
N ASP A 382 -9.97 -18.07 29.10
CA ASP A 382 -9.03 -17.54 28.12
C ASP A 382 -9.25 -18.21 26.74
N PRO A 383 -9.42 -17.44 25.65
CA PRO A 383 -9.61 -17.96 24.31
C PRO A 383 -8.44 -18.81 23.81
N ILE A 384 -7.23 -18.61 24.31
CA ILE A 384 -6.08 -19.46 23.97
C ILE A 384 -6.32 -20.91 24.37
N LEU A 385 -7.19 -21.15 25.36
CA LEU A 385 -7.62 -22.47 25.81
C LEU A 385 -8.55 -23.19 24.81
N SER A 386 -8.95 -22.51 23.73
CA SER A 386 -9.69 -23.11 22.61
C SER A 386 -8.80 -23.54 21.44
N GLY A 387 -7.49 -23.23 21.50
CA GLY A 387 -6.50 -23.58 20.48
C GLY A 387 -5.97 -25.01 20.60
N LEU A 388 -5.06 -25.38 19.69
CA LEU A 388 -4.25 -26.61 19.79
C LEU A 388 -2.82 -26.22 20.19
N THR A 389 -2.17 -27.04 21.04
CA THR A 389 -0.74 -27.00 21.31
C THR A 389 0.05 -27.27 20.03
N SER A 390 1.36 -27.01 20.05
CA SER A 390 2.31 -27.38 19.00
C SER A 390 2.33 -28.87 18.63
N THR A 391 1.71 -29.73 19.46
CA THR A 391 1.55 -31.18 19.25
C THR A 391 0.16 -31.57 18.73
N GLY A 392 -0.69 -30.61 18.37
CA GLY A 392 -2.04 -30.85 17.85
C GLY A 392 -3.05 -31.31 18.91
N LEU A 393 -2.75 -31.11 20.20
CA LEU A 393 -3.65 -31.40 21.31
C LEU A 393 -4.40 -30.14 21.74
N PRO A 394 -5.66 -30.18 22.20
CA PRO A 394 -6.33 -29.00 22.77
C PRO A 394 -5.49 -28.34 23.87
N VAL A 395 -5.33 -27.01 23.82
CA VAL A 395 -4.69 -26.23 24.89
C VAL A 395 -5.60 -26.34 26.12
N ALA A 396 -5.28 -27.26 27.02
CA ALA A 396 -6.02 -27.42 28.26
C ALA A 396 -5.71 -26.24 29.20
N SER A 397 -6.76 -25.62 29.74
CA SER A 397 -6.72 -24.62 30.81
C SER A 397 -5.58 -24.85 31.80
N SER A 398 -4.79 -23.80 32.06
CA SER A 398 -3.86 -23.79 33.20
C SER A 398 -4.61 -23.85 34.53
N LEU A 399 -5.92 -23.62 34.54
CA LEU A 399 -6.84 -23.90 35.65
C LEU A 399 -7.57 -25.24 35.47
N ASN A 400 -7.56 -26.10 36.47
CA ASN A 400 -8.59 -27.13 36.60
C ASN A 400 -9.91 -26.45 37.03
N ALA A 401 -10.78 -26.14 36.06
CA ALA A 401 -12.04 -25.43 36.30
C ALA A 401 -13.01 -26.17 37.25
N ALA A 402 -12.80 -27.46 37.49
CA ALA A 402 -13.59 -28.24 38.45
C ALA A 402 -13.15 -28.02 39.91
N THR A 403 -11.90 -27.59 40.14
CA THR A 403 -11.28 -27.54 41.47
C THR A 403 -10.73 -26.15 41.84
N GLY A 404 -10.49 -25.27 40.87
CA GLY A 404 -9.88 -23.96 41.11
C GLY A 404 -8.37 -24.02 41.31
N GLU A 405 -7.72 -25.05 40.78
CA GLU A 405 -6.27 -25.28 40.90
C GLU A 405 -5.53 -24.84 39.63
N VAL A 406 -4.37 -24.19 39.76
CA VAL A 406 -3.50 -23.74 38.66
C VAL A 406 -2.28 -24.63 38.48
N TYR A 407 -1.82 -24.76 37.25
CA TYR A 407 -0.52 -25.35 36.93
C TYR A 407 0.55 -24.26 36.86
N LYS A 408 1.74 -24.57 37.36
CA LYS A 408 2.89 -23.65 37.44
C LYS A 408 4.07 -24.19 36.64
N THR A 409 5.15 -23.42 36.56
CA THR A 409 6.47 -23.93 36.18
C THR A 409 7.45 -23.96 37.32
N ASN A 410 8.43 -24.87 37.21
CA ASN A 410 9.76 -24.63 37.77
C ASN A 410 10.66 -23.92 36.74
N PHE A 411 11.12 -22.73 37.11
CA PHE A 411 12.05 -21.96 36.29
C PHE A 411 13.44 -22.61 36.22
N TRP A 412 14.00 -23.16 37.32
CA TRP A 412 15.37 -23.71 37.35
C TRP A 412 15.59 -25.02 36.62
N ASP A 413 14.60 -25.90 36.56
CA ASP A 413 14.72 -27.16 35.82
C ASP A 413 15.05 -26.91 34.34
N ILE A 414 14.41 -25.86 33.80
CA ILE A 414 14.63 -25.37 32.45
C ILE A 414 15.87 -24.48 32.43
N ALA A 415 15.98 -23.53 33.37
CA ALA A 415 17.03 -22.51 33.37
C ALA A 415 18.45 -23.05 33.57
N LEU A 416 18.67 -24.17 34.26
CA LEU A 416 20.00 -24.76 34.39
C LEU A 416 20.48 -25.35 33.05
N GLN A 417 19.63 -26.12 32.37
CA GLN A 417 20.00 -26.75 31.09
C GLN A 417 20.07 -25.70 29.97
N ALA A 418 19.10 -24.78 29.97
CA ALA A 418 19.05 -23.64 29.08
C ALA A 418 20.22 -22.68 29.35
N TYR A 419 20.23 -22.03 30.51
CA TYR A 419 21.04 -20.85 30.75
C TYR A 419 22.44 -21.13 31.34
N ASP A 420 22.74 -22.28 31.96
CA ASP A 420 24.06 -22.55 32.59
C ASP A 420 25.24 -22.14 31.67
N PRO A 421 25.22 -22.50 30.38
CA PRO A 421 26.36 -22.16 29.53
C PRO A 421 26.33 -20.74 28.94
N PHE A 422 25.31 -19.93 29.23
CA PHE A 422 25.28 -18.49 28.98
C PHE A 422 26.03 -17.69 30.08
N TYR A 423 26.35 -18.34 31.19
CA TYR A 423 27.09 -17.76 32.31
C TYR A 423 28.48 -18.40 32.43
N PRO A 424 29.49 -17.71 33.01
CA PRO A 424 30.76 -18.36 33.31
C PRO A 424 30.54 -19.62 34.16
N ALA A 425 31.33 -20.66 33.91
CA ALA A 425 31.21 -21.93 34.60
C ALA A 425 31.16 -21.74 36.12
N GLY A 426 30.10 -22.27 36.76
CA GLY A 426 29.89 -22.16 38.21
C GLY A 426 29.16 -20.90 38.67
N ILE A 427 28.89 -19.91 37.81
CA ILE A 427 28.12 -18.70 38.19
C ILE A 427 26.66 -19.04 38.46
N LEU A 428 25.93 -19.65 37.52
CA LEU A 428 24.53 -20.06 37.77
C LEU A 428 24.42 -21.07 38.91
N PRO A 429 25.29 -22.08 39.02
CA PRO A 429 25.34 -22.95 40.20
C PRO A 429 25.65 -22.26 41.52
N SER A 430 26.29 -21.08 41.51
CA SER A 430 26.55 -20.28 42.72
C SER A 430 25.37 -19.40 43.12
N PHE A 431 24.50 -19.06 42.17
CA PHE A 431 23.23 -18.35 42.39
C PHE A 431 22.04 -19.29 42.64
N MET A 432 22.20 -20.56 42.29
CA MET A 432 21.33 -21.64 42.71
C MET A 432 21.57 -21.89 44.21
N PRO A 433 20.58 -21.67 45.09
CA PRO A 433 20.74 -22.02 46.49
C PRO A 433 20.96 -23.53 46.59
N ALA A 434 21.80 -23.98 47.53
CA ALA A 434 21.97 -25.39 47.83
C ALA A 434 20.68 -25.97 48.47
N GLY A 435 19.64 -26.26 47.68
CA GLY A 435 18.33 -26.73 48.17
C GLY A 435 17.18 -26.77 47.15
N THR A 436 15.97 -27.10 47.62
CA THR A 436 14.71 -27.26 46.86
C THR A 436 13.96 -25.95 46.59
N GLU A 437 14.65 -24.80 46.56
CA GLU A 437 14.01 -23.49 46.43
C GLU A 437 14.21 -22.87 45.04
N ASP A 438 13.12 -22.45 44.40
CA ASP A 438 13.13 -21.83 43.08
C ASP A 438 13.19 -20.29 43.19
N LEU A 439 14.42 -19.76 43.08
CA LEU A 439 14.72 -18.31 43.10
C LEU A 439 14.83 -17.74 41.66
N GLY A 440 14.67 -16.44 41.44
CA GLY A 440 14.82 -15.84 40.11
C GLY A 440 16.23 -15.91 39.52
N LEU A 441 16.46 -15.41 38.31
CA LEU A 441 17.83 -15.02 37.98
C LEU A 441 18.20 -13.75 38.73
N PRO A 442 19.45 -13.62 39.21
CA PRO A 442 19.94 -12.37 39.78
C PRO A 442 19.88 -11.25 38.73
N MET A 443 19.10 -10.21 39.02
CA MET A 443 19.07 -8.96 38.26
C MET A 443 19.96 -7.92 38.98
N PRO A 444 20.75 -7.10 38.27
CA PRO A 444 21.40 -5.93 38.89
C PRO A 444 20.39 -5.03 39.63
N ASP A 445 20.57 -4.86 40.93
CA ASP A 445 19.78 -3.96 41.78
C ASP A 445 20.35 -2.54 41.65
N VAL A 446 19.82 -1.78 40.67
CA VAL A 446 20.30 -0.43 40.39
C VAL A 446 19.86 0.56 41.48
N GLU A 447 18.79 0.25 42.18
CA GLU A 447 18.25 1.01 43.30
C GLU A 447 19.17 0.89 44.52
N GLU A 448 19.66 -0.29 44.89
CA GLU A 448 20.66 -0.45 45.96
C GLU A 448 21.99 0.26 45.61
N LEU A 449 22.34 0.31 44.32
CA LEU A 449 23.50 1.05 43.82
C LEU A 449 23.30 2.57 43.95
N TYR A 450 22.15 3.12 43.58
CA TYR A 450 21.96 4.57 43.49
C TYR A 450 21.27 5.20 44.71
N LEU A 451 20.43 4.46 45.43
CA LEU A 451 19.66 4.89 46.60
C LEU A 451 20.14 4.21 47.89
N GLY A 452 20.70 3.02 47.80
CA GLY A 452 21.07 2.16 48.93
C GLY A 452 22.53 2.29 49.37
N SER A 453 23.20 1.15 49.60
CA SER A 453 24.58 1.09 50.10
C SER A 453 25.64 1.57 49.11
N GLY A 454 25.28 1.86 47.86
CA GLY A 454 26.23 2.24 46.82
C GLY A 454 26.92 1.05 46.14
N ASN A 455 26.51 -0.18 46.47
CA ASN A 455 27.00 -1.40 45.83
C ASN A 455 25.95 -1.93 44.87
N LEU A 456 26.36 -2.36 43.68
CA LEU A 456 25.48 -3.15 42.83
C LEU A 456 25.37 -4.55 43.45
N ALA A 457 24.23 -4.81 44.07
CA ALA A 457 23.82 -6.14 44.48
C ALA A 457 23.01 -6.79 43.36
N ALA A 458 22.74 -8.09 43.48
CA ALA A 458 21.74 -8.75 42.66
C ALA A 458 20.43 -8.82 43.43
N ASP A 459 19.34 -8.30 42.87
CA ASP A 459 17.98 -8.63 43.33
C ASP A 459 17.53 -9.94 42.68
N GLN A 460 16.80 -10.74 43.45
CA GLN A 460 16.37 -12.08 43.06
C GLN A 460 15.05 -12.39 43.76
N GLN A 461 13.95 -12.29 43.01
CA GLN A 461 12.61 -12.60 43.51
C GLN A 461 12.33 -14.09 43.40
N ALA A 462 11.53 -14.65 44.32
CA ALA A 462 11.24 -16.09 44.30
C ALA A 462 10.06 -16.42 43.38
N MET A 463 10.04 -17.60 42.77
CA MET A 463 8.79 -18.13 42.23
C MET A 463 7.74 -18.21 43.35
N PRO A 464 6.44 -17.98 43.06
CA PRO A 464 5.38 -18.30 44.01
C PRO A 464 5.56 -19.72 44.54
N GLY A 465 5.32 -19.96 45.84
CA GLY A 465 5.51 -21.30 46.42
C GLY A 465 6.96 -21.78 46.57
N ARG A 466 7.94 -20.87 46.60
CA ARG A 466 9.39 -21.03 46.86
C ARG A 466 9.87 -22.37 47.43
N SER A 467 9.30 -22.88 48.52
CA SER A 467 9.76 -24.12 49.17
C SER A 467 9.41 -25.42 48.42
N ALA A 468 8.45 -25.36 47.51
CA ALA A 468 7.96 -26.48 46.71
C ALA A 468 7.16 -25.95 45.50
N PRO A 469 7.83 -25.35 44.50
CA PRO A 469 7.21 -24.60 43.41
C PRO A 469 6.16 -25.39 42.61
N TYR A 470 6.26 -26.72 42.59
CA TYR A 470 5.33 -27.63 41.91
C TYR A 470 4.06 -27.99 42.68
N VAL A 471 4.03 -27.79 44.00
CA VAL A 471 2.93 -28.30 44.86
C VAL A 471 2.36 -27.23 45.80
N VAL A 472 2.93 -26.02 45.78
CA VAL A 472 2.47 -24.90 46.60
C VAL A 472 2.42 -23.61 45.75
N ASN A 473 1.40 -22.77 46.01
CA ASN A 473 1.24 -21.44 45.42
C ASN A 473 1.19 -20.35 46.50
N ASN A 474 2.09 -20.45 47.49
CA ASN A 474 2.18 -19.45 48.56
C ASN A 474 2.58 -18.10 47.96
N ALA A 475 1.93 -17.03 48.43
CA ALA A 475 2.25 -15.68 47.99
C ALA A 475 3.69 -15.29 48.36
N THR A 476 4.39 -14.66 47.42
CA THR A 476 5.75 -14.12 47.60
C THR A 476 5.68 -12.61 47.79
N SER A 477 6.46 -12.05 48.71
CA SER A 477 6.45 -10.61 48.99
C SER A 477 7.29 -9.84 47.98
N PHE A 478 6.86 -8.63 47.64
CA PHE A 478 7.71 -7.64 46.99
C PHE A 478 8.85 -7.29 47.97
N HIS A 479 10.09 -7.23 47.49
CA HIS A 479 11.25 -7.00 48.37
C HIS A 479 11.59 -5.52 48.53
N GLN A 480 11.05 -4.66 47.66
CA GLN A 480 11.44 -3.26 47.62
C GLN A 480 10.23 -2.32 47.56
N PHE A 481 10.41 -1.17 48.20
CA PHE A 481 9.58 0.01 48.05
C PHE A 481 10.47 1.14 47.54
N VAL A 482 10.04 1.82 46.48
CA VAL A 482 10.79 2.94 45.89
C VAL A 482 9.93 4.19 45.98
N GLY A 483 10.43 5.17 46.74
CA GLY A 483 9.82 6.50 46.82
C GLY A 483 10.26 7.40 45.66
N ASP A 484 11.58 7.51 45.44
CA ASP A 484 12.20 8.25 44.33
C ASP A 484 13.04 7.27 43.50
N MET A 485 12.90 7.27 42.17
CA MET A 485 13.63 6.37 41.27
C MET A 485 14.72 7.11 40.50
N PRO A 486 16.01 6.80 40.73
CA PRO A 486 17.12 7.37 39.98
C PRO A 486 17.30 6.62 38.66
N PHE A 487 17.48 7.37 37.59
CA PHE A 487 17.74 6.82 36.26
C PHE A 487 19.09 7.36 35.80
N PHE A 488 20.10 6.47 35.76
CA PHE A 488 21.43 6.75 35.19
C PHE A 488 22.10 8.03 35.70
N LEU A 489 22.14 8.22 37.02
CA LEU A 489 22.69 9.44 37.63
C LEU A 489 24.12 9.78 37.17
N ASN A 490 24.89 8.79 36.72
CA ASN A 490 26.25 8.96 36.23
C ASN A 490 26.34 9.22 34.72
N PHE A 491 25.22 9.40 34.03
CA PHE A 491 25.15 9.75 32.61
C PHE A 491 24.68 11.20 32.39
N PRO A 492 25.11 11.88 31.32
CA PRO A 492 24.73 13.28 31.06
C PRO A 492 23.22 13.54 30.90
N PHE A 493 22.41 12.50 30.69
CA PHE A 493 20.95 12.53 30.58
C PHE A 493 20.23 11.90 31.79
N GLY A 494 20.97 11.59 32.86
CA GLY A 494 20.42 11.02 34.07
C GLY A 494 19.45 11.97 34.80
N TYR A 495 18.45 11.42 35.46
CA TYR A 495 17.49 12.18 36.27
C TYR A 495 16.94 11.32 37.43
N VAL A 496 16.21 11.95 38.36
CA VAL A 496 15.47 11.23 39.42
C VAL A 496 13.99 11.49 39.21
N ALA A 497 13.21 10.44 38.96
CA ALA A 497 11.76 10.48 39.02
C ALA A 497 11.34 10.50 40.50
N ARG A 498 10.66 11.55 40.95
CA ARG A 498 10.33 11.74 42.37
C ARG A 498 8.91 11.32 42.71
N ASN A 499 8.71 10.79 43.92
CA ASN A 499 7.42 10.32 44.45
C ASN A 499 6.72 9.32 43.50
N VAL A 500 7.47 8.32 43.04
CA VAL A 500 6.91 7.19 42.29
C VAL A 500 6.07 6.28 43.20
N GLU A 501 6.44 6.17 44.49
CA GLU A 501 5.72 5.46 45.56
C GLU A 501 5.23 4.05 45.16
N TRP A 502 6.13 3.24 44.59
CA TRP A 502 5.78 1.90 44.13
C TRP A 502 6.37 0.79 45.00
N PHE A 503 5.74 -0.38 44.94
CA PHE A 503 6.33 -1.63 45.38
C PHE A 503 6.91 -2.31 44.15
N GLU A 504 8.14 -2.79 44.26
CA GLU A 504 8.84 -3.44 43.17
C GLU A 504 9.22 -4.89 43.52
N ALA A 505 9.03 -5.78 42.56
CA ALA A 505 9.54 -7.14 42.56
C ALA A 505 10.30 -7.36 41.25
N ALA A 506 11.61 -7.12 41.29
CA ALA A 506 12.53 -7.26 40.16
C ALA A 506 13.14 -8.67 40.09
N GLY A 507 13.44 -9.18 38.90
CA GLY A 507 14.05 -10.51 38.82
C GLY A 507 13.04 -11.66 39.00
N VAL A 508 11.74 -11.45 38.77
CA VAL A 508 10.72 -12.49 38.90
C VAL A 508 10.93 -13.54 37.79
N PRO A 509 11.28 -14.79 38.14
CA PRO A 509 11.49 -15.84 37.16
C PRO A 509 10.19 -16.20 36.45
N LEU A 510 10.25 -16.40 35.14
CA LEU A 510 9.08 -16.84 34.39
C LEU A 510 9.48 -17.60 33.12
N THR A 511 8.62 -18.51 32.68
CA THR A 511 8.77 -19.30 31.46
C THR A 511 7.50 -19.15 30.62
N ALA A 512 7.64 -19.13 29.28
CA ALA A 512 6.49 -19.07 28.37
C ALA A 512 5.71 -20.38 28.30
N PHE A 513 6.07 -21.37 29.10
CA PHE A 513 5.52 -22.72 29.10
C PHE A 513 5.26 -23.13 30.54
N ASP A 514 4.34 -24.05 30.79
CA ASP A 514 4.09 -24.70 32.09
C ASP A 514 4.73 -26.09 32.24
N ASP A 515 4.61 -26.71 33.42
CA ASP A 515 5.18 -28.04 33.72
C ASP A 515 4.65 -29.18 32.83
N PHE A 516 3.64 -28.93 31.98
CA PHE A 516 3.14 -29.88 30.97
C PHE A 516 3.72 -29.61 29.57
N GLY A 517 4.68 -28.68 29.46
CA GLY A 517 5.18 -28.18 28.19
C GLY A 517 4.14 -27.39 27.41
N ARG A 518 3.08 -26.88 28.07
CA ARG A 518 2.05 -26.06 27.41
C ARG A 518 2.51 -24.62 27.35
N GLU A 519 2.49 -24.04 26.16
CA GLU A 519 2.79 -22.62 25.98
C GLU A 519 1.70 -21.75 26.64
N ASN A 520 2.09 -20.85 27.52
CA ASN A 520 1.29 -19.74 28.02
C ASN A 520 2.11 -18.44 27.91
N PRO A 521 2.05 -17.76 26.76
CA PRO A 521 2.74 -16.49 26.55
C PRO A 521 2.16 -15.30 27.33
N TRP A 522 1.00 -15.49 27.99
CA TRP A 522 0.30 -14.47 28.79
C TRP A 522 0.02 -14.96 30.22
N PRO A 523 1.05 -15.36 30.99
CA PRO A 523 0.84 -15.82 32.35
C PRO A 523 0.27 -14.70 33.22
N LEU A 524 -0.60 -15.08 34.15
CA LEU A 524 -1.25 -14.17 35.08
C LEU A 524 -0.66 -14.32 36.48
N TYR A 525 -0.32 -13.20 37.09
CA TYR A 525 0.07 -13.13 38.49
C TYR A 525 -1.01 -12.38 39.26
N ARG A 526 -1.50 -13.00 40.34
CA ARG A 526 -2.35 -12.34 41.33
C ARG A 526 -1.49 -11.53 42.27
N VAL A 527 -1.59 -10.22 42.18
CA VAL A 527 -0.91 -9.26 43.07
C VAL A 527 -1.88 -8.81 44.15
N GLN A 528 -1.48 -8.90 45.42
CA GLN A 528 -2.32 -8.62 46.58
C GLN A 528 -1.66 -7.61 47.51
N ALA A 529 -2.40 -6.56 47.88
CA ALA A 529 -2.02 -5.66 48.96
C ALA A 529 -2.62 -6.15 50.28
N SER A 530 -1.86 -6.10 51.37
CA SER A 530 -2.31 -6.48 52.70
C SER A 530 -1.83 -5.49 53.76
N ALA A 531 -2.58 -5.39 54.85
CA ALA A 531 -2.21 -4.61 56.04
C ALA A 531 -2.62 -5.35 57.31
N GLY A 532 -1.69 -5.46 58.27
CA GLY A 532 -1.94 -6.18 59.53
C GLY A 532 -2.38 -7.64 59.32
N GLY A 533 -1.90 -8.29 58.26
CA GLY A 533 -2.23 -9.68 57.90
C GLY A 533 -3.56 -9.88 57.16
N ASN A 534 -4.31 -8.81 56.86
CA ASN A 534 -5.54 -8.88 56.08
C ASN A 534 -5.30 -8.41 54.65
N VAL A 535 -5.73 -9.19 53.66
CA VAL A 535 -5.71 -8.77 52.25
C VAL A 535 -6.73 -7.66 52.04
N LEU A 536 -6.28 -6.51 51.54
CA LEU A 536 -7.08 -5.32 51.26
C LEU A 536 -7.59 -5.32 49.83
N ALA A 537 -6.73 -5.59 48.85
CA ALA A 537 -7.08 -5.56 47.44
C ALA A 537 -6.25 -6.58 46.65
N SER A 538 -6.76 -6.97 45.48
CA SER A 538 -6.13 -7.92 44.57
C SER A 538 -6.39 -7.48 43.14
N VAL A 539 -5.41 -7.70 42.28
CA VAL A 539 -5.53 -7.57 40.83
C VAL A 539 -4.69 -8.66 40.20
N ASP A 540 -5.19 -9.28 39.14
CA ASP A 540 -4.42 -10.19 38.31
C ASP A 540 -3.83 -9.38 37.15
N THR A 541 -2.51 -9.45 36.99
CA THR A 541 -1.77 -8.75 35.94
C THR A 541 -1.12 -9.76 35.00
N VAL A 542 -1.07 -9.40 33.71
CA VAL A 542 -0.35 -10.18 32.71
C VAL A 542 1.14 -9.92 32.85
N VAL A 543 1.94 -10.98 32.78
CA VAL A 543 3.40 -10.94 32.87
C VAL A 543 3.98 -11.57 31.59
N PRO A 544 3.93 -10.85 30.46
CA PRO A 544 4.22 -11.45 29.16
C PRO A 544 5.68 -11.93 29.07
N ILE A 545 5.86 -13.06 28.41
CA ILE A 545 7.16 -13.64 28.05
C ILE A 545 7.05 -14.22 26.64
N SER A 546 8.12 -14.23 25.87
CA SER A 546 8.04 -14.66 24.48
C SER A 546 9.30 -15.35 23.98
N GLY A 547 9.13 -16.58 23.47
CA GLY A 547 10.14 -17.29 22.68
C GLY A 547 9.88 -17.15 21.18
N GLU A 548 9.59 -15.94 20.67
CA GLU A 548 9.14 -15.73 19.27
C GLU A 548 10.21 -15.29 18.28
N ALA A 549 11.45 -15.04 18.72
CA ALA A 549 12.51 -14.67 17.78
C ALA A 549 12.84 -15.87 16.89
N ASN A 550 12.84 -15.67 15.57
CA ASN A 550 13.14 -16.73 14.60
C ASN A 550 14.08 -16.19 13.51
N CYS A 551 15.34 -16.64 13.57
CA CYS A 551 16.38 -16.26 12.59
C CYS A 551 16.17 -16.98 11.26
N GLY A 552 15.54 -18.16 11.31
CA GLY A 552 15.18 -18.97 10.15
C GLY A 552 14.44 -18.18 9.08
N PHE A 553 13.43 -17.38 9.41
CA PHE A 553 12.63 -16.64 8.41
C PHE A 553 13.46 -15.76 7.48
N CYS A 554 14.54 -15.15 7.97
CA CYS A 554 15.43 -14.31 7.17
C CYS A 554 16.55 -15.11 6.49
N HIS A 555 17.00 -16.19 7.14
CA HIS A 555 18.19 -16.94 6.70
C HIS A 555 17.86 -18.25 5.95
N ASN A 556 16.59 -18.69 5.88
CA ASN A 556 16.11 -19.98 5.37
C ASN A 556 15.58 -19.97 3.92
N ALA A 557 16.34 -19.45 2.94
CA ALA A 557 15.86 -19.48 1.55
C ALA A 557 15.78 -20.92 0.96
N PRO A 558 14.92 -21.17 -0.06
CA PRO A 558 14.18 -22.44 -0.19
C PRO A 558 14.88 -23.63 -0.86
N VAL A 559 16.12 -23.50 -1.33
CA VAL A 559 16.69 -24.54 -2.21
C VAL A 559 17.25 -25.75 -1.47
N ASP A 560 17.71 -25.63 -0.22
CA ASP A 560 18.34 -26.75 0.51
C ASP A 560 18.08 -26.75 2.04
N GLY A 561 16.96 -26.16 2.49
CA GLY A 561 16.47 -26.32 3.87
C GLY A 561 17.24 -25.57 4.96
N GLY A 562 17.49 -24.26 4.82
CA GLY A 562 17.90 -23.48 6.00
C GLY A 562 18.73 -22.20 5.83
N ASN A 563 19.28 -21.88 4.65
CA ASN A 563 20.56 -21.14 4.67
C ASN A 563 20.84 -20.11 3.56
N GLY A 564 19.92 -19.86 2.63
CA GLY A 564 19.88 -18.61 1.88
C GLY A 564 21.06 -18.26 0.97
N GLU A 565 20.99 -17.05 0.39
CA GLU A 565 22.09 -16.42 -0.37
C GLU A 565 23.30 -16.09 0.53
N ALA A 566 23.07 -15.90 1.83
CA ALA A 566 24.11 -15.55 2.81
C ALA A 566 25.24 -16.59 2.92
N THR A 567 24.93 -17.87 2.68
CA THR A 567 25.91 -18.97 2.76
C THR A 567 26.62 -19.27 1.44
N GLN A 568 26.34 -18.53 0.35
CA GLN A 568 26.99 -18.75 -0.96
C GLN A 568 28.52 -18.64 -0.91
N ASN A 569 29.05 -17.87 0.04
CA ASN A 569 30.49 -17.68 0.23
C ASN A 569 31.13 -18.74 1.15
N MET A 570 30.34 -19.64 1.73
CA MET A 570 30.83 -20.75 2.53
C MET A 570 31.32 -21.89 1.64
N ALA A 571 32.25 -22.70 2.15
CA ALA A 571 32.75 -23.85 1.42
C ALA A 571 31.64 -24.91 1.26
N ALA A 572 31.56 -25.55 0.09
CA ALA A 572 30.61 -26.64 -0.14
C ALA A 572 30.77 -27.75 0.93
N GLY A 573 29.65 -28.19 1.51
CA GLY A 573 29.63 -29.18 2.60
C GLY A 573 29.89 -28.63 4.00
N THR A 574 30.09 -27.31 4.15
CA THR A 574 30.11 -26.63 5.46
C THR A 574 28.79 -25.94 5.79
N VAL A 575 27.82 -26.00 4.87
CA VAL A 575 26.49 -25.40 5.09
C VAL A 575 25.60 -26.42 5.78
N ALA A 576 25.03 -26.07 6.93
CA ALA A 576 24.08 -26.89 7.67
C ALA A 576 22.70 -26.89 6.98
N THR A 577 21.99 -28.01 7.11
CA THR A 577 20.67 -28.28 6.56
C THR A 577 19.80 -28.90 7.66
N VAL A 578 18.51 -29.06 7.41
CA VAL A 578 17.59 -29.75 8.35
C VAL A 578 18.08 -31.13 8.79
N LEU A 579 18.90 -31.82 7.97
CA LEU A 579 19.44 -33.15 8.28
C LEU A 579 20.56 -33.13 9.31
N ASP A 580 21.11 -31.94 9.59
CA ASP A 580 22.13 -31.75 10.62
C ASP A 580 21.51 -31.57 12.02
N ASP A 581 20.18 -31.44 12.11
CA ASP A 581 19.43 -31.45 13.37
C ASP A 581 19.43 -32.86 13.99
N PRO A 582 19.95 -33.04 15.22
CA PRO A 582 19.94 -34.34 15.89
C PRO A 582 18.53 -34.86 16.22
N GLU A 583 17.51 -34.00 16.22
CA GLU A 583 16.10 -34.34 16.45
C GLU A 583 15.27 -34.37 15.15
N GLU A 584 15.92 -34.38 13.97
CA GLU A 584 15.25 -34.48 12.67
C GLU A 584 14.25 -35.66 12.63
N GLY A 585 13.01 -35.36 12.26
CA GLY A 585 11.90 -36.32 12.22
C GLY A 585 11.14 -36.50 13.55
N ASN A 586 11.69 -36.05 14.68
CA ASN A 586 10.99 -35.98 15.98
C ASN A 586 10.38 -34.60 16.24
N VAL A 587 10.92 -33.55 15.62
CA VAL A 587 10.42 -32.17 15.67
C VAL A 587 9.81 -31.72 14.34
N PRO A 588 8.92 -30.71 14.32
CA PRO A 588 8.40 -30.15 13.08
C PRO A 588 9.51 -29.66 12.14
N LEU A 589 9.35 -29.80 10.82
CA LEU A 589 10.36 -29.43 9.83
C LEU A 589 10.88 -27.98 9.96
N LEU A 590 10.02 -27.03 10.35
CA LEU A 590 10.42 -25.64 10.54
C LEU A 590 11.41 -25.46 11.69
N VAL A 591 11.36 -26.32 12.72
CA VAL A 591 12.31 -26.33 13.84
C VAL A 591 13.67 -26.78 13.35
N SER A 592 13.75 -27.87 12.59
CA SER A 592 15.01 -28.33 11.99
C SER A 592 15.59 -27.32 10.98
N GLN A 593 14.73 -26.52 10.32
CA GLN A 593 15.18 -25.44 9.44
C GLN A 593 15.78 -24.26 10.21
N GLU A 594 15.19 -23.90 11.35
CA GLU A 594 15.73 -22.90 12.28
C GLU A 594 17.09 -23.35 12.82
N TYR A 595 17.20 -24.58 13.31
CA TYR A 595 18.47 -25.19 13.77
C TYR A 595 19.57 -25.07 12.71
N ALA A 596 19.25 -25.40 11.46
CA ALA A 596 20.18 -25.29 10.34
C ALA A 596 20.58 -23.85 10.04
N ALA A 597 19.64 -22.90 10.09
CA ALA A 597 19.91 -21.48 9.86
C ALA A 597 20.88 -20.93 10.91
N ASP A 598 20.64 -21.24 12.18
CA ASP A 598 21.48 -20.77 13.28
C ASP A 598 22.91 -21.33 13.21
N LEU A 599 23.05 -22.64 12.98
CA LEU A 599 24.37 -23.25 12.82
C LEU A 599 25.17 -22.61 11.68
N ASN A 600 24.50 -22.20 10.61
CA ASN A 600 25.14 -21.48 9.51
C ASN A 600 25.53 -20.04 9.86
N ILE A 601 24.76 -19.33 10.67
CA ILE A 601 25.11 -17.99 11.18
C ILE A 601 26.42 -18.07 11.98
N VAL A 602 26.55 -19.07 12.86
CA VAL A 602 27.77 -19.31 13.64
C VAL A 602 28.96 -19.63 12.73
N ARG A 603 28.77 -20.47 11.72
CA ARG A 603 29.83 -20.81 10.76
C ARG A 603 30.27 -19.62 9.90
N LEU A 604 29.34 -18.77 9.47
CA LEU A 604 29.65 -17.51 8.78
C LEU A 604 30.44 -16.56 9.68
N HIS A 605 30.08 -16.49 10.96
CA HIS A 605 30.84 -15.74 11.95
C HIS A 605 32.27 -16.28 12.07
N ASP A 606 32.44 -17.59 12.26
CA ASP A 606 33.75 -18.25 12.31
C ASP A 606 34.58 -18.00 11.06
N GLN A 607 33.98 -18.09 9.87
CA GLN A 607 34.64 -17.79 8.60
C GLN A 607 35.13 -16.34 8.52
N LYS A 608 34.31 -15.37 8.97
CA LYS A 608 34.62 -13.94 8.91
C LYS A 608 35.66 -13.51 9.94
N HIS A 609 35.57 -14.07 11.15
CA HIS A 609 36.35 -13.63 12.31
C HIS A 609 37.51 -14.57 12.66
N GLY A 610 37.63 -15.72 12.00
CA GLY A 610 38.65 -16.73 12.28
C GLY A 610 38.47 -17.41 13.64
N THR A 611 37.23 -17.39 14.17
CA THR A 611 36.86 -18.05 15.43
C THR A 611 36.50 -19.52 15.19
N THR A 612 36.26 -20.26 16.27
CA THR A 612 35.83 -21.68 16.23
C THR A 612 34.60 -21.89 17.11
N LEU A 613 33.68 -20.92 17.10
CA LEU A 613 32.48 -20.92 17.92
C LEU A 613 31.62 -22.15 17.63
N GLU A 614 31.51 -22.62 16.39
CA GLU A 614 30.74 -23.84 16.07
C GLU A 614 31.15 -25.05 16.93
N ALA A 615 32.45 -25.16 17.26
CA ALA A 615 32.97 -26.25 18.08
C ALA A 615 32.71 -26.07 19.59
N GLU A 616 32.18 -24.92 19.99
CA GLU A 616 31.84 -24.57 21.37
C GLU A 616 30.34 -24.80 21.59
N ALA A 617 29.95 -25.99 22.06
CA ALA A 617 28.64 -26.15 22.64
C ALA A 617 28.67 -25.54 24.06
N PRO A 618 28.02 -24.39 24.34
CA PRO A 618 27.11 -23.61 23.48
C PRO A 618 27.56 -22.18 23.14
N VAL A 619 27.16 -21.67 21.96
CA VAL A 619 27.54 -20.35 21.42
C VAL A 619 26.44 -19.33 21.66
N VAL A 620 26.78 -18.18 22.24
CA VAL A 620 25.84 -17.06 22.37
C VAL A 620 26.50 -15.81 21.86
N CYS A 621 25.84 -15.07 20.97
CA CYS A 621 26.38 -13.81 20.48
C CYS A 621 26.67 -12.83 21.63
N GLN A 622 25.86 -12.86 22.70
CA GLN A 622 26.05 -12.04 23.90
C GLN A 622 27.36 -12.32 24.66
N ARG A 623 28.00 -13.48 24.41
CA ARG A 623 29.31 -13.82 25.00
C ARG A 623 30.40 -12.93 24.44
N CYS A 624 30.30 -12.51 23.18
CA CYS A 624 31.31 -11.65 22.54
C CYS A 624 30.79 -10.22 22.30
N HIS A 625 29.48 -10.01 22.37
CA HIS A 625 28.82 -8.72 22.22
C HIS A 625 28.06 -8.42 23.51
N TYR A 626 28.28 -7.30 24.17
CA TYR A 626 27.61 -7.04 25.44
C TYR A 626 26.13 -6.66 25.25
N THR A 627 25.35 -6.86 26.32
CA THR A 627 23.95 -6.44 26.38
C THR A 627 23.84 -4.97 26.81
N PRO A 628 22.84 -4.22 26.29
CA PRO A 628 22.57 -2.85 26.70
C PRO A 628 22.39 -2.67 28.22
N ALA A 629 21.80 -3.66 28.90
CA ALA A 629 21.51 -3.62 30.33
C ALA A 629 22.76 -3.45 31.22
N LEU A 630 23.92 -3.95 30.80
CA LEU A 630 25.15 -3.82 31.59
C LEU A 630 25.83 -2.45 31.41
N ASP A 631 25.58 -1.77 30.28
CA ASP A 631 25.97 -0.36 30.10
C ASP A 631 25.22 0.54 31.07
N LEU A 632 23.93 0.26 31.30
CA LEU A 632 23.04 1.04 32.19
C LEU A 632 23.59 1.19 33.60
N ALA A 633 24.12 0.09 34.10
CA ALA A 633 24.67 0.01 35.43
C ALA A 633 26.14 0.50 35.49
N GLN A 634 26.77 0.78 34.34
CA GLN A 634 28.22 1.04 34.18
C GLN A 634 29.09 -0.10 34.75
N LEU A 635 28.57 -1.33 34.67
CA LEU A 635 29.14 -2.50 35.35
C LEU A 635 29.38 -3.66 34.40
N GLY A 636 29.39 -3.38 33.10
CA GLY A 636 29.90 -4.32 32.12
C GLY A 636 31.43 -4.34 32.13
N PRO A 637 32.04 -5.52 31.94
CA PRO A 637 33.49 -5.67 31.95
C PRO A 637 34.20 -4.87 30.83
N LEU A 638 35.34 -4.30 31.17
CA LEU A 638 36.11 -3.30 30.40
C LEU A 638 37.39 -3.88 29.77
N GLY A 639 37.48 -5.20 29.78
CA GLY A 639 38.67 -5.98 29.40
C GLY A 639 39.50 -6.41 30.61
N GLU A 640 40.24 -7.51 30.46
CA GLU A 640 41.09 -8.10 31.52
C GLU A 640 42.14 -7.10 32.07
N GLU A 641 42.52 -6.10 31.26
CA GLU A 641 43.44 -5.04 31.65
C GLU A 641 42.83 -3.93 32.54
N ASN A 642 41.50 -3.83 32.62
CA ASN A 642 40.80 -2.70 33.25
C ASN A 642 39.83 -3.11 34.38
N ASP A 643 39.54 -4.41 34.52
CA ASP A 643 38.60 -4.92 35.52
C ASP A 643 39.28 -5.40 36.82
N GLY A 644 38.61 -5.16 37.96
CA GLY A 644 38.97 -5.75 39.26
C GLY A 644 38.18 -7.03 39.55
N PRO A 645 38.55 -7.80 40.59
CA PRO A 645 37.85 -9.04 40.95
C PRO A 645 36.43 -8.79 41.48
N LEU A 646 35.46 -9.61 41.04
CA LEU A 646 34.08 -9.56 41.52
C LEU A 646 33.99 -10.16 42.93
N VAL A 647 33.44 -9.37 43.87
CA VAL A 647 33.14 -9.80 45.24
C VAL A 647 31.64 -9.88 45.42
N LEU A 648 31.11 -11.10 45.53
CA LEU A 648 29.68 -11.36 45.69
C LEU A 648 29.45 -11.96 47.07
N ASN A 649 28.59 -11.32 47.89
CA ASN A 649 28.33 -11.72 49.28
C ASN A 649 29.62 -11.89 50.12
N GLY A 650 30.62 -11.05 49.87
CA GLY A 650 31.91 -11.09 50.57
C GLY A 650 32.86 -12.22 50.10
N VAL A 651 32.50 -12.97 49.07
CA VAL A 651 33.33 -14.02 48.47
C VAL A 651 33.89 -13.50 47.14
N GLN A 652 35.21 -13.52 47.02
CA GLN A 652 35.90 -13.19 45.76
C GLN A 652 35.78 -14.40 44.82
N ILE A 653 35.16 -14.20 43.66
CA ILE A 653 34.74 -15.31 42.78
C ILE A 653 35.78 -15.61 41.68
N SER A 654 36.58 -14.63 41.23
CA SER A 654 37.80 -14.83 40.39
C SER A 654 38.55 -13.51 40.12
N ASP A 655 39.74 -13.59 39.50
CA ASP A 655 40.60 -12.44 39.13
C ASP A 655 40.25 -11.78 37.76
N SER A 656 39.21 -12.24 37.07
CA SER A 656 38.62 -11.59 35.90
C SER A 656 37.33 -12.35 35.54
N ILE A 657 36.24 -11.63 35.27
CA ILE A 657 34.91 -12.20 35.02
C ILE A 657 34.47 -12.18 33.55
N ALA A 658 35.31 -11.72 32.63
CA ALA A 658 34.87 -11.44 31.27
C ALA A 658 35.04 -12.63 30.31
N ASN A 659 34.08 -13.56 30.29
CA ASN A 659 33.83 -14.39 29.10
C ASN A 659 33.27 -13.48 27.98
N GLY A 660 34.15 -12.65 27.38
CA GLY A 660 33.93 -11.79 26.21
C GLY A 660 33.14 -10.50 26.42
N ARG A 661 33.21 -9.96 27.64
CA ARG A 661 32.69 -8.64 27.98
C ARG A 661 33.83 -7.61 27.91
N ASP A 662 34.04 -7.02 26.76
CA ASP A 662 34.91 -5.84 26.65
C ASP A 662 34.10 -4.75 25.98
N GLN A 663 33.48 -3.90 26.79
CA GLN A 663 32.64 -2.80 26.31
C GLN A 663 33.42 -1.81 25.43
N VAL A 664 34.76 -1.77 25.56
CA VAL A 664 35.64 -0.88 24.81
C VAL A 664 35.98 -1.47 23.43
N LYS A 665 36.06 -2.79 23.29
CA LYS A 665 36.52 -3.46 22.06
C LYS A 665 35.41 -4.09 21.21
N ASN A 666 34.27 -4.45 21.81
CA ASN A 666 33.20 -5.16 21.12
C ASN A 666 32.00 -4.24 20.80
N LYS A 667 31.22 -4.58 19.77
CA LYS A 667 29.95 -3.90 19.47
C LYS A 667 28.83 -4.46 20.35
N SER A 668 27.89 -3.61 20.77
CA SER A 668 26.68 -4.05 21.48
C SER A 668 25.83 -4.99 20.62
N MET A 669 25.08 -5.91 21.24
CA MET A 669 24.14 -6.77 20.52
C MET A 669 23.11 -5.99 19.70
N SER A 670 22.63 -4.86 20.23
CA SER A 670 21.73 -3.95 19.51
C SER A 670 22.37 -3.38 18.25
N ASN A 671 23.67 -3.04 18.25
CA ASN A 671 24.36 -2.58 17.05
C ASN A 671 24.47 -3.66 16.00
N VAL A 672 24.90 -4.85 16.42
CA VAL A 672 25.06 -5.99 15.51
C VAL A 672 23.74 -6.32 14.83
N MET A 673 22.62 -6.28 15.56
CA MET A 673 21.32 -6.64 15.01
C MET A 673 20.64 -5.49 14.28
N HIS A 674 20.45 -4.34 14.92
CA HIS A 674 19.66 -3.29 14.31
C HIS A 674 20.44 -2.45 13.28
N SER A 675 21.71 -2.07 13.53
CA SER A 675 22.46 -1.18 12.62
C SER A 675 22.88 -1.92 11.35
N HIS A 676 23.39 -3.14 11.51
CA HIS A 676 23.90 -3.91 10.39
C HIS A 676 22.79 -4.36 9.44
N HIS A 677 21.70 -4.94 9.95
CA HIS A 677 20.61 -5.45 9.12
C HIS A 677 19.68 -4.34 8.60
N ALA A 678 19.52 -3.22 9.31
CA ALA A 678 18.78 -2.08 8.75
C ALA A 678 19.50 -1.51 7.51
N ALA A 679 20.83 -1.44 7.53
CA ALA A 679 21.61 -0.85 6.43
C ALA A 679 21.63 -1.70 5.15
N THR A 680 21.20 -2.97 5.19
CA THR A 680 21.14 -3.83 3.99
C THR A 680 19.87 -3.65 3.16
N GLY A 681 18.89 -2.88 3.66
CA GLY A 681 17.59 -2.74 3.01
C GLY A 681 16.75 -4.02 3.06
N LEU A 682 17.09 -4.95 3.96
CA LEU A 682 16.36 -6.21 4.17
C LEU A 682 14.92 -5.97 4.66
N PHE A 683 14.73 -4.92 5.43
CA PHE A 683 13.48 -4.61 6.10
C PHE A 683 12.65 -3.63 5.27
N PRO A 684 11.38 -3.95 4.94
CA PRO A 684 10.49 -3.01 4.29
C PRO A 684 10.23 -1.78 5.16
N ASP A 685 10.04 -0.62 4.53
CA ASP A 685 9.62 0.59 5.23
C ASP A 685 8.21 0.41 5.80
N MET A 686 8.05 0.76 7.07
CA MET A 686 6.73 0.79 7.70
C MET A 686 5.82 1.86 7.05
N PRO A 687 4.53 1.57 6.83
CA PRO A 687 3.59 2.56 6.30
C PRO A 687 3.47 3.81 7.20
N PRO A 688 3.27 5.00 6.60
CA PRO A 688 3.07 6.23 7.35
C PRO A 688 1.82 6.14 8.25
N ALA A 689 1.83 6.87 9.37
CA ALA A 689 0.72 6.85 10.35
C ALA A 689 -0.63 7.29 9.77
N LEU A 690 -0.61 8.07 8.68
CA LEU A 690 -1.78 8.42 7.89
C LEU A 690 -1.67 7.84 6.47
N ASN A 691 -2.78 7.31 5.98
CA ASN A 691 -2.95 6.97 4.57
C ASN A 691 -2.91 8.24 3.69
N PRO A 692 -2.69 8.13 2.37
CA PRO A 692 -2.67 9.29 1.46
C PRO A 692 -3.94 10.15 1.48
N ASP A 693 -5.08 9.59 1.88
CA ASP A 693 -6.35 10.29 2.02
C ASP A 693 -6.53 11.01 3.38
N GLY A 694 -5.51 10.94 4.25
CA GLY A 694 -5.50 11.57 5.58
C GLY A 694 -6.17 10.74 6.67
N THR A 695 -6.63 9.51 6.39
CA THR A 695 -7.18 8.60 7.41
C THR A 695 -6.09 7.90 8.20
N LEU A 696 -6.38 7.46 9.44
CA LEU A 696 -5.45 6.67 10.24
C LEU A 696 -5.11 5.36 9.53
N ARG A 697 -3.84 4.94 9.59
CA ARG A 697 -3.50 3.56 9.22
C ARG A 697 -4.12 2.59 10.23
N GLY A 698 -4.59 1.44 9.76
CA GLY A 698 -5.42 0.51 10.54
C GLY A 698 -4.74 -0.28 11.66
N GLY A 699 -3.68 0.23 12.30
CA GLY A 699 -2.97 -0.42 13.41
C GLY A 699 -2.48 -1.83 13.09
N THR A 700 -2.25 -2.65 14.13
CA THR A 700 -1.90 -4.08 14.01
C THR A 700 -3.04 -4.96 13.50
N GLU A 701 -4.26 -4.42 13.39
CA GLU A 701 -5.40 -5.13 12.80
C GLU A 701 -5.41 -5.07 11.26
N ASN A 702 -4.63 -4.16 10.65
CA ASN A 702 -4.46 -4.10 9.21
C ASN A 702 -3.43 -5.17 8.77
N PRO A 703 -3.81 -6.14 7.92
CA PRO A 703 -2.91 -7.20 7.48
C PRO A 703 -1.60 -6.69 6.90
N ALA A 704 -1.61 -5.66 6.07
CA ALA A 704 -0.38 -5.11 5.48
C ALA A 704 0.56 -4.50 6.54
N VAL A 705 0.02 -3.87 7.57
CA VAL A 705 0.81 -3.34 8.69
C VAL A 705 1.36 -4.47 9.55
N LYS A 706 0.55 -5.49 9.85
CA LYS A 706 1.00 -6.68 10.58
C LYS A 706 2.08 -7.42 9.80
N ASP A 707 1.90 -7.66 8.51
CA ASP A 707 2.90 -8.33 7.65
C ASP A 707 4.22 -7.55 7.66
N THR A 708 4.17 -6.21 7.64
CA THR A 708 5.37 -5.38 7.72
C THR A 708 6.03 -5.46 9.11
N LEU A 709 5.26 -5.49 10.20
CA LEU A 709 5.80 -5.70 11.56
C LEU A 709 6.42 -7.09 11.71
N ASP A 710 5.71 -8.12 11.23
CA ASP A 710 6.16 -9.51 11.16
C ASP A 710 7.46 -9.62 10.37
N ALA A 711 7.65 -8.83 9.30
CA ALA A 711 8.86 -8.81 8.48
C ALA A 711 9.97 -7.88 8.99
N THR A 712 9.75 -7.10 10.05
CA THR A 712 10.74 -6.12 10.57
C THR A 712 11.03 -6.30 12.05
N CYS A 713 10.19 -5.74 12.91
CA CYS A 713 10.39 -5.71 14.35
C CYS A 713 10.19 -7.10 14.96
N TYR A 714 9.14 -7.83 14.56
CA TYR A 714 8.80 -9.12 15.16
C TYR A 714 9.68 -10.29 14.70
N GLN A 715 10.59 -10.07 13.74
CA GLN A 715 11.66 -11.03 13.44
C GLN A 715 12.65 -11.15 14.61
N CYS A 716 12.91 -10.03 15.28
CA CYS A 716 13.95 -9.93 16.31
C CYS A 716 13.39 -9.63 17.72
N HIS A 717 12.17 -9.12 17.80
CA HIS A 717 11.47 -8.80 19.04
C HIS A 717 10.21 -9.64 19.20
N PRO A 718 9.81 -10.00 20.44
CA PRO A 718 8.52 -10.59 20.74
C PRO A 718 7.32 -9.83 20.15
N GLY A 719 6.28 -10.56 19.72
CA GLY A 719 4.98 -9.96 19.41
C GLY A 719 4.30 -10.47 18.14
N ARG A 720 4.88 -11.40 17.39
CA ARG A 720 4.20 -12.02 16.23
C ARG A 720 3.03 -12.91 16.65
N ARG A 721 3.23 -13.73 17.68
CA ARG A 721 2.23 -14.63 18.29
C ARG A 721 1.64 -14.01 19.56
N THR A 722 2.48 -13.36 20.38
CA THR A 722 2.03 -12.71 21.62
C THR A 722 1.12 -11.49 21.36
N ASP A 723 1.16 -10.97 20.13
CA ASP A 723 0.74 -9.62 19.74
C ASP A 723 0.85 -8.59 20.87
N CYS A 724 2.10 -8.34 21.30
CA CYS A 724 2.45 -7.36 22.34
C CYS A 724 1.92 -5.96 22.03
N LEU A 725 1.85 -5.58 20.75
CA LEU A 725 1.33 -4.28 20.32
C LEU A 725 -0.20 -4.31 20.15
N ARG A 726 -0.89 -4.33 21.29
CA ARG A 726 -2.35 -4.22 21.41
C ARG A 726 -2.73 -3.02 22.27
N GLY A 727 -4.03 -2.72 22.36
CA GLY A 727 -4.53 -1.79 23.36
C GLY A 727 -4.82 -0.37 22.91
N ALA A 728 -4.82 0.60 23.84
CA ALA A 728 -5.21 1.98 23.54
C ALA A 728 -4.39 2.60 22.39
N MET A 729 -3.10 2.29 22.34
CA MET A 729 -2.16 2.77 21.31
C MET A 729 -2.43 2.06 19.98
N ALA A 730 -2.53 0.74 19.97
CA ALA A 730 -2.83 -0.05 18.77
C ALA A 730 -4.23 0.29 18.19
N ASN A 731 -5.24 0.44 19.04
CA ASN A 731 -6.59 0.90 18.67
C ASN A 731 -6.58 2.33 18.13
N GLY A 732 -5.59 3.14 18.53
CA GLY A 732 -5.31 4.46 17.96
C GLY A 732 -4.59 4.42 16.61
N GLY A 733 -4.34 3.23 16.05
CA GLY A 733 -3.59 3.03 14.81
C GLY A 733 -2.07 3.09 14.99
N MET A 734 -1.59 3.24 16.23
CA MET A 734 -0.16 3.40 16.49
C MET A 734 0.58 2.07 16.54
N VAL A 735 1.83 2.09 16.05
CA VAL A 735 2.72 0.92 16.05
C VAL A 735 4.11 1.30 16.56
N CYS A 736 4.98 0.32 16.80
CA CYS A 736 6.33 0.52 17.35
C CYS A 736 7.07 1.69 16.66
N GLN A 737 6.96 1.74 15.33
CA GLN A 737 7.53 2.77 14.47
C GLN A 737 7.18 4.22 14.82
N ASP A 738 5.98 4.48 15.31
CA ASP A 738 5.55 5.85 15.64
C ASP A 738 6.20 6.35 16.92
N CYS A 739 6.51 5.43 17.81
CA CYS A 739 7.15 5.69 19.09
C CYS A 739 8.67 5.69 18.94
N HIS A 740 9.20 4.75 18.15
CA HIS A 740 10.62 4.45 18.10
C HIS A 740 11.34 4.92 16.81
N GLY A 741 10.66 5.10 15.68
CA GLY A 741 11.35 5.32 14.41
C GLY A 741 11.77 4.02 13.70
N GLN A 742 12.29 4.15 12.47
CA GLN A 742 12.54 3.04 11.53
C GLN A 742 13.69 2.19 12.05
N MET A 743 13.88 1.00 11.49
CA MET A 743 14.95 0.09 11.87
C MET A 743 16.32 0.78 11.98
N GLU A 744 16.67 1.72 11.09
CA GLU A 744 17.91 2.50 11.19
C GLU A 744 17.90 3.55 12.34
N GLN A 745 16.74 4.13 12.63
CA GLN A 745 16.55 5.17 13.66
C GLN A 745 16.53 4.57 15.07
N VAL A 746 15.99 3.36 15.23
CA VAL A 746 16.10 2.57 16.47
C VAL A 746 17.42 1.80 16.56
N GLY A 747 18.16 1.73 15.46
CA GLY A 747 19.11 0.65 15.29
C GLY A 747 20.58 0.97 15.37
N ASN A 748 20.97 2.23 15.43
CA ASN A 748 22.39 2.53 15.53
C ASN A 748 22.97 2.12 16.90
N ASP A 749 24.26 1.82 16.90
CA ASP A 749 25.04 1.50 18.09
C ASP A 749 24.93 2.60 19.15
N PHE A 750 24.08 2.40 20.16
CA PHE A 750 23.91 3.41 21.20
C PHE A 750 25.14 3.55 22.10
N SER A 751 26.07 2.59 22.03
CA SER A 751 27.37 2.59 22.70
C SER A 751 28.53 2.96 21.78
N ARG A 752 28.24 3.50 20.59
CA ARG A 752 29.23 4.19 19.78
C ARG A 752 29.83 5.32 20.62
N ASN A 753 31.14 5.26 20.86
CA ASN A 753 31.90 6.20 21.71
C ASN A 753 31.60 6.08 23.22
N VAL A 754 31.56 4.85 23.76
CA VAL A 754 31.78 4.70 25.20
C VAL A 754 33.20 5.18 25.57
N SER A 755 33.28 5.94 26.64
CA SER A 755 34.54 6.53 27.12
C SER A 755 35.49 5.43 27.56
N ALA A 756 36.76 5.58 27.16
CA ALA A 756 37.88 4.79 27.66
C ALA A 756 38.63 5.50 28.81
N GLN A 757 38.11 6.63 29.31
CA GLN A 757 38.79 7.46 30.30
C GLN A 757 38.74 6.84 31.71
N PRO A 758 39.85 6.81 32.46
CA PRO A 758 39.87 6.32 33.84
C PRO A 758 38.82 7.00 34.73
N GLY A 759 37.98 6.21 35.41
CA GLY A 759 36.90 6.70 36.28
C GLY A 759 35.58 7.02 35.56
N GLN A 760 35.54 6.88 34.23
CA GLN A 760 34.33 6.98 33.39
C GLN A 760 34.37 5.93 32.27
N VAL A 761 35.05 4.80 32.50
CA VAL A 761 35.18 3.75 31.48
C VAL A 761 33.81 3.10 31.27
N GLY A 762 33.37 2.96 30.03
CA GLY A 762 32.03 2.43 29.67
C GLY A 762 30.90 3.47 29.71
N ALA A 763 31.15 4.70 30.16
CA ALA A 763 30.15 5.77 30.13
C ALA A 763 29.96 6.31 28.69
N PHE A 764 28.73 6.68 28.30
CA PHE A 764 28.50 7.29 26.98
C PHE A 764 29.18 8.67 26.88
N GLU A 765 30.03 8.88 25.87
CA GLU A 765 30.52 10.21 25.53
C GLU A 765 29.45 10.97 24.74
N LEU A 766 28.68 11.81 25.44
CA LEU A 766 27.66 12.64 24.80
C LEU A 766 28.12 14.09 24.68
N ALA A 767 28.02 14.62 23.47
CA ALA A 767 28.19 16.04 23.24
C ALA A 767 27.03 16.83 23.86
N SER A 768 27.30 18.07 24.31
CA SER A 768 26.30 18.94 24.96
C SER A 768 25.08 19.27 24.10
N ASP A 769 25.16 19.00 22.80
CA ASP A 769 24.13 19.21 21.78
C ASP A 769 23.42 17.90 21.37
N PHE A 770 23.52 16.81 22.16
CA PHE A 770 22.99 15.46 21.86
C PHE A 770 21.54 15.40 21.36
N TYR A 771 20.65 16.27 21.84
CA TYR A 771 19.25 16.31 21.40
C TYR A 771 19.01 17.21 20.17
N THR A 772 20.00 18.01 19.79
CA THR A 772 19.89 19.01 18.72
C THR A 772 20.83 18.75 17.54
N ASN A 773 21.83 17.89 17.73
CA ASN A 773 22.82 17.56 16.73
C ASN A 773 22.32 16.36 15.90
N PRO A 774 22.04 16.56 14.60
CA PRO A 774 21.54 15.49 13.73
C PRO A 774 22.55 14.35 13.54
N ASP A 775 23.84 14.56 13.84
CA ASP A 775 24.90 13.55 13.71
C ASP A 775 25.04 12.66 14.96
N THR A 776 24.33 12.97 16.04
CA THR A 776 24.32 12.12 17.25
C THR A 776 23.24 11.05 17.14
N VAL A 777 23.44 9.89 17.76
CA VAL A 777 22.58 8.69 17.60
C VAL A 777 21.57 8.54 18.75
N ARG A 778 20.34 8.05 18.46
CA ARG A 778 19.29 7.86 19.49
C ARG A 778 19.58 6.59 20.29
N VAL A 779 19.24 6.62 21.57
CA VAL A 779 19.30 5.46 22.47
C VAL A 779 17.85 4.99 22.68
N PRO A 780 17.36 3.98 21.95
CA PRO A 780 15.91 3.72 21.81
C PRO A 780 15.16 3.48 23.12
N TRP A 781 15.80 2.76 24.04
CA TRP A 781 15.26 2.41 25.35
C TRP A 781 15.48 3.54 26.39
N ALA A 782 16.48 4.41 26.22
CA ALA A 782 16.72 5.58 27.11
C ALA A 782 15.93 6.82 26.68
N ASN A 783 15.59 6.86 25.39
CA ASN A 783 14.78 7.87 24.74
C ASN A 783 13.42 7.28 24.37
N GLU A 784 12.83 6.40 25.20
CA GLU A 784 11.43 6.04 24.99
C GLU A 784 10.57 7.30 25.14
N PRO A 785 9.60 7.50 24.26
CA PRO A 785 8.71 8.64 24.37
C PRO A 785 7.84 8.52 25.61
N GLY A 786 7.84 9.57 26.44
CA GLY A 786 6.81 9.74 27.45
C GLY A 786 5.46 10.06 26.81
N CYS A 787 4.37 9.96 27.58
CA CYS A 787 3.03 10.26 27.09
C CYS A 787 2.94 11.68 26.47
N GLY A 788 3.74 12.63 26.97
CA GLY A 788 3.82 14.00 26.45
C GLY A 788 4.25 14.10 24.99
N SER A 789 4.93 13.09 24.45
CA SER A 789 5.38 13.08 23.06
C SER A 789 4.22 13.03 22.06
N CYS A 790 3.11 12.39 22.46
CA CYS A 790 1.87 12.34 21.68
C CYS A 790 0.79 13.29 22.24
N HIS A 791 0.84 13.61 23.52
CA HIS A 791 -0.08 14.52 24.22
C HIS A 791 0.58 15.87 24.53
N THR A 792 0.97 16.57 23.45
CA THR A 792 1.95 17.68 23.48
C THR A 792 1.46 19.01 24.05
N GLY A 793 0.37 19.01 24.81
CA GLY A 793 -0.22 20.21 25.37
C GLY A 793 -1.71 20.11 25.51
N ASP A 794 -2.39 21.25 25.44
CA ASP A 794 -3.82 21.38 25.64
C ASP A 794 -4.60 21.75 24.39
N ALA A 795 -5.94 21.84 24.47
CA ALA A 795 -6.79 22.11 23.31
C ALA A 795 -6.46 23.43 22.57
N SER A 796 -5.79 24.37 23.24
CA SER A 796 -5.44 25.69 22.72
C SER A 796 -3.95 25.85 22.41
N ASN A 797 -3.11 25.03 23.03
CA ASN A 797 -1.66 25.09 22.91
C ASN A 797 -1.09 23.67 22.93
N ASN A 798 -1.03 23.05 21.76
CA ASN A 798 -0.44 21.74 21.49
C ASN A 798 0.34 21.79 20.16
N LEU A 799 1.03 20.71 19.81
CA LEU A 799 1.85 20.65 18.60
C LEU A 799 1.11 20.09 17.37
N HIS A 800 -0.20 19.81 17.45
CA HIS A 800 -0.98 19.38 16.30
C HIS A 800 -0.92 20.43 15.17
N GLY A 801 -0.58 19.99 13.96
CA GLY A 801 -0.49 20.86 12.78
C GLY A 801 0.78 21.73 12.75
N THR A 802 1.72 21.54 13.68
CA THR A 802 3.03 22.17 13.58
C THR A 802 3.90 21.46 12.54
N ALA A 803 4.83 22.20 11.93
CA ALA A 803 5.70 21.66 10.89
C ALA A 803 6.48 20.42 11.39
N GLY A 804 6.41 19.34 10.61
CA GLY A 804 7.07 18.08 10.94
C GLY A 804 6.32 17.21 11.95
N THR A 805 5.08 17.53 12.35
CA THR A 805 4.27 16.65 13.21
C THR A 805 3.17 15.95 12.41
N VAL A 806 2.76 14.76 12.87
CA VAL A 806 1.62 14.04 12.32
C VAL A 806 0.47 14.10 13.33
N GLY A 807 -0.52 14.93 13.02
CA GLY A 807 -1.67 15.17 13.89
C GLY A 807 -2.74 14.09 13.76
N ALA A 808 -3.38 13.74 14.88
CA ALA A 808 -4.58 12.93 14.90
C ALA A 808 -5.80 13.75 14.45
N LEU A 809 -6.82 13.09 13.91
CA LEU A 809 -8.06 13.74 13.44
C LEU A 809 -8.80 14.54 14.54
N ASP A 810 -8.48 14.29 15.80
CA ASP A 810 -9.03 15.02 16.94
C ASP A 810 -8.49 16.44 17.13
N GLY A 811 -7.43 16.82 16.40
CA GLY A 811 -6.89 18.18 16.43
C GLY A 811 -6.01 18.50 17.64
N ILE A 812 -5.67 17.51 18.48
CA ILE A 812 -4.90 17.73 19.71
C ILE A 812 -3.71 16.76 19.85
N ARG A 813 -3.93 15.48 19.56
CA ARG A 813 -2.90 14.45 19.74
C ARG A 813 -2.02 14.32 18.50
N LEU A 814 -0.81 13.83 18.71
CA LEU A 814 0.05 13.36 17.63
C LEU A 814 -0.05 11.85 17.48
N LEU A 815 0.12 11.37 16.25
CA LEU A 815 0.19 9.95 15.89
C LEU A 815 1.63 9.44 15.78
N GLN A 816 2.59 10.32 16.06
CA GLN A 816 4.01 10.06 16.00
C GLN A 816 4.69 10.84 17.12
N ALA A 817 5.55 10.16 17.87
CA ALA A 817 6.19 10.72 19.06
C ALA A 817 7.40 11.60 18.72
N TYR A 818 7.81 11.68 17.45
CA TYR A 818 8.94 12.46 16.96
C TYR A 818 8.54 13.24 15.70
N LYS A 819 9.39 14.18 15.27
CA LYS A 819 9.13 14.95 14.04
C LYS A 819 9.46 14.13 12.80
N THR A 820 8.64 14.18 11.75
CA THR A 820 8.88 13.50 10.46
C THR A 820 10.17 13.94 9.78
N SER A 821 10.63 15.16 10.05
CA SER A 821 11.91 15.68 9.55
C SER A 821 13.11 15.27 10.41
N ASP A 822 12.89 14.59 11.53
CA ASP A 822 13.96 14.18 12.43
C ASP A 822 14.46 12.77 12.04
N PRO A 823 15.65 12.66 11.41
CA PRO A 823 16.22 11.38 11.02
C PRO A 823 16.55 10.50 12.22
N LYS A 824 16.62 11.05 13.43
CA LYS A 824 16.98 10.35 14.66
C LYS A 824 15.75 9.80 15.40
N ALA A 825 14.55 10.20 14.98
CA ALA A 825 13.31 9.95 15.71
C ALA A 825 13.38 10.37 17.19
N THR A 826 13.95 11.55 17.48
CA THR A 826 14.05 12.05 18.86
C THR A 826 12.66 12.33 19.40
N PRO A 827 12.29 11.79 20.57
CA PRO A 827 10.98 12.04 21.15
C PRO A 827 10.72 13.53 21.37
N ILE A 828 9.49 13.94 21.07
CA ILE A 828 9.01 15.30 21.30
C ILE A 828 8.84 15.51 22.78
N VAL A 829 9.53 16.52 23.30
CA VAL A 829 9.32 17.00 24.67
C VAL A 829 8.44 18.24 24.58
N PRO A 830 7.16 18.17 24.98
CA PRO A 830 6.28 19.33 24.87
C PRO A 830 6.60 20.38 25.92
N SER A 831 6.50 21.65 25.53
CA SER A 831 6.63 22.79 26.45
C SER A 831 5.40 22.94 27.35
N ASN A 832 4.23 22.49 26.89
CA ASN A 832 3.00 22.43 27.64
C ASN A 832 2.70 20.97 28.00
N LYS A 833 2.78 20.61 29.29
CA LYS A 833 2.58 19.22 29.75
C LYS A 833 1.20 18.96 30.38
N ARG A 834 0.26 19.91 30.28
CA ARG A 834 -1.02 19.92 31.02
C ARG A 834 -1.84 18.61 30.97
N PHE A 835 -1.76 17.82 29.90
CA PHE A 835 -2.51 16.56 29.76
C PHE A 835 -1.63 15.30 29.75
N ALA A 836 -0.33 15.43 30.01
CA ALA A 836 0.61 14.32 29.95
C ALA A 836 1.33 14.07 31.27
N GLU A 837 1.86 15.10 31.94
CA GLU A 837 2.77 14.98 33.10
C GLU A 837 2.84 16.31 33.89
N ASN A 838 3.26 16.26 35.16
CA ASN A 838 3.66 17.47 35.87
C ASN A 838 4.92 18.12 35.25
N THR A 839 5.03 19.44 35.28
CA THR A 839 6.22 20.16 34.79
C THR A 839 7.43 19.87 35.68
N VAL A 840 8.46 19.21 35.14
CA VAL A 840 9.81 19.27 35.73
C VAL A 840 10.42 20.61 35.37
N ALA A 841 11.09 21.28 36.32
CA ALA A 841 11.58 22.63 36.14
C ALA A 841 12.69 22.69 35.07
N ALA A 842 12.58 23.64 34.14
CA ALA A 842 13.51 23.84 33.01
C ALA A 842 14.97 24.18 33.42
N SER A 843 15.26 24.36 34.71
CA SER A 843 16.59 24.64 35.24
C SER A 843 17.51 23.41 35.32
N ASP A 844 17.01 22.24 34.98
CA ASP A 844 17.75 20.98 34.94
C ASP A 844 17.76 20.44 33.49
N PRO A 845 18.88 20.56 32.76
CA PRO A 845 18.97 20.11 31.37
C PRO A 845 18.69 18.60 31.17
N GLY A 846 18.88 17.77 32.20
CA GLY A 846 18.51 16.35 32.20
C GLY A 846 17.00 16.11 32.45
N ALA A 847 16.31 17.09 33.03
CA ALA A 847 14.86 17.05 33.29
C ALA A 847 13.98 17.34 32.06
N GLY A 848 14.59 17.76 30.96
CA GLY A 848 13.94 17.83 29.66
C GLY A 848 13.82 16.47 28.97
N ASN A 849 14.42 15.40 29.51
CA ASN A 849 14.23 14.06 28.97
C ASN A 849 12.72 13.70 29.06
N PRO A 850 12.11 13.10 28.02
CA PRO A 850 10.81 12.49 28.19
C PRO A 850 10.95 11.49 29.34
N MET A 851 10.09 11.59 30.35
CA MET A 851 9.95 10.49 31.29
C MET A 851 9.68 9.24 30.44
N LEU A 852 10.37 8.14 30.72
CA LEU A 852 10.03 6.89 30.05
C LEU A 852 8.54 6.64 30.28
N TYR A 853 7.87 5.97 29.33
CA TYR A 853 6.45 5.68 29.46
C TYR A 853 6.10 5.08 30.82
N ARG A 854 6.96 4.16 31.31
CA ARG A 854 6.85 3.48 32.60
C ARG A 854 7.03 4.34 33.87
N VAL A 855 7.47 5.60 33.74
CA VAL A 855 7.61 6.53 34.89
C VAL A 855 6.79 7.80 34.68
N SER A 856 5.83 7.76 33.75
CA SER A 856 4.91 8.87 33.48
C SER A 856 3.86 8.95 34.60
N THR A 857 4.10 9.82 35.58
CA THR A 857 3.20 10.06 36.72
C THR A 857 2.12 11.09 36.38
N GLY A 858 0.88 10.61 36.26
CA GLY A 858 -0.34 11.43 36.11
C GLY A 858 -1.17 11.46 37.40
N HIS A 859 -2.22 12.27 37.46
CA HIS A 859 -3.29 12.16 38.49
C HIS A 859 -2.86 11.94 39.95
N GLY A 860 -1.90 12.74 40.45
CA GLY A 860 -1.48 12.67 41.86
C GLY A 860 -0.46 11.56 42.16
N GLY A 861 0.32 11.12 41.16
CA GLY A 861 1.39 10.13 41.31
C GLY A 861 1.03 8.76 40.72
N VAL A 862 -0.21 8.56 40.27
CA VAL A 862 -0.65 7.33 39.60
C VAL A 862 -0.09 7.26 38.19
N PHE A 863 0.49 6.12 37.82
CA PHE A 863 1.15 6.01 36.52
C PHE A 863 0.13 5.98 35.39
N CYS A 864 0.46 6.61 34.25
CA CYS A 864 -0.44 6.66 33.10
C CYS A 864 -0.80 5.26 32.59
N GLU A 865 0.15 4.33 32.63
CA GLU A 865 -0.03 2.94 32.23
C GLU A 865 -0.96 2.15 33.15
N ALA A 866 -1.11 2.56 34.41
CA ALA A 866 -2.14 2.00 35.27
C ALA A 866 -3.54 2.23 34.70
N CYS A 867 -3.74 3.29 33.90
CA CYS A 867 -5.01 3.60 33.24
C CYS A 867 -5.08 3.17 31.76
N HIS A 868 -3.96 3.28 31.05
CA HIS A 868 -3.88 3.07 29.60
C HIS A 868 -3.29 1.71 29.17
N GLY A 869 -2.76 0.94 30.11
CA GLY A 869 -1.94 -0.26 29.84
C GLY A 869 -0.47 0.12 29.58
N ALA A 870 0.43 -0.86 29.66
CA ALA A 870 1.83 -0.67 29.27
C ALA A 870 1.96 -0.45 27.74
N THR A 871 2.94 0.32 27.28
CA THR A 871 3.17 0.60 25.84
C THR A 871 3.40 -0.65 24.99
N HIS A 872 4.02 -1.66 25.60
CA HIS A 872 4.29 -2.97 25.01
C HIS A 872 3.39 -4.06 25.61
N GLY A 873 2.41 -3.66 26.43
CA GLY A 873 1.50 -4.53 27.15
C GLY A 873 0.06 -4.44 26.66
N ILE A 874 -0.71 -5.41 27.11
CA ILE A 874 -1.83 -5.97 26.35
C ILE A 874 -3.10 -5.60 27.09
N TRP A 875 -3.83 -4.58 26.60
CA TRP A 875 -5.12 -4.09 27.10
C TRP A 875 -5.71 -2.99 26.19
N PRO A 876 -6.93 -3.06 25.64
CA PRO A 876 -7.90 -4.17 25.59
C PRO A 876 -7.87 -4.98 24.29
N ASN A 877 -8.36 -6.23 24.38
CA ASN A 877 -8.60 -7.15 23.26
C ASN A 877 -10.10 -7.17 22.88
N LYS A 878 -10.42 -7.49 21.62
CA LYS A 878 -11.81 -7.69 21.15
C LYS A 878 -12.53 -8.82 21.88
N ASN A 879 -11.80 -9.83 22.35
CA ASN A 879 -12.37 -10.93 23.10
C ASN A 879 -12.43 -10.60 24.60
N PRO A 880 -13.62 -10.41 25.20
CA PRO A 880 -13.75 -10.01 26.61
C PRO A 880 -13.24 -11.06 27.61
N LEU A 881 -12.94 -12.28 27.16
CA LEU A 881 -12.50 -13.38 28.01
C LEU A 881 -10.99 -13.62 28.00
N ALA A 882 -10.20 -12.89 27.21
CA ALA A 882 -8.74 -13.07 27.16
C ALA A 882 -8.02 -12.57 28.43
N ASN A 883 -6.86 -13.17 28.76
CA ASN A 883 -6.02 -12.80 29.92
C ASN A 883 -5.70 -11.30 29.95
N ASP A 884 -5.46 -10.74 28.77
CA ASP A 884 -5.22 -9.31 28.56
C ASP A 884 -6.44 -8.41 28.78
N ASN A 885 -7.60 -8.98 29.11
CA ASN A 885 -8.82 -8.29 29.49
C ASN A 885 -9.25 -8.61 30.95
N VAL A 886 -8.39 -9.26 31.76
CA VAL A 886 -8.65 -9.55 33.18
C VAL A 886 -8.50 -8.34 34.13
N THR A 887 -7.29 -7.79 34.32
CA THR A 887 -6.95 -6.55 35.06
C THR A 887 -8.01 -5.41 35.02
N ALA A 888 -8.28 -4.73 33.90
CA ALA A 888 -9.33 -3.71 33.85
C ALA A 888 -10.76 -4.24 34.04
N THR A 889 -11.10 -5.49 33.69
CA THR A 889 -12.41 -6.04 34.10
C THR A 889 -12.49 -6.10 35.62
N GLN A 890 -11.39 -6.41 36.31
CA GLN A 890 -11.31 -6.39 37.77
C GLN A 890 -11.32 -4.98 38.37
N LEU A 891 -10.72 -3.99 37.69
CA LEU A 891 -10.61 -2.61 38.18
C LEU A 891 -11.85 -1.74 37.88
N GLN A 892 -12.52 -1.93 36.75
CA GLN A 892 -13.68 -1.12 36.31
C GLN A 892 -14.93 -1.94 35.92
N GLY A 893 -14.88 -3.28 35.92
CA GLY A 893 -16.06 -4.12 35.63
C GLY A 893 -16.35 -4.40 34.16
N HIS A 894 -15.54 -3.88 33.22
CA HIS A 894 -15.65 -4.15 31.79
C HIS A 894 -14.28 -4.16 31.09
N SER A 895 -14.18 -4.80 29.92
CA SER A 895 -12.99 -4.73 29.07
C SER A 895 -12.81 -3.32 28.48
N GLY A 896 -11.57 -2.84 28.36
CA GLY A 896 -11.28 -1.48 27.90
C GLY A 896 -10.21 -0.75 28.72
N VAL A 897 -9.91 0.48 28.33
CA VAL A 897 -9.08 1.42 29.13
C VAL A 897 -9.79 1.79 30.43
N ILE A 898 -9.03 2.05 31.50
CA ILE A 898 -9.60 2.46 32.79
C ILE A 898 -10.14 3.88 32.67
N VAL A 899 -11.46 4.06 32.81
CA VAL A 899 -12.12 5.37 32.68
C VAL A 899 -13.02 5.74 33.86
N GLU A 900 -13.29 4.81 34.78
CA GLU A 900 -14.19 5.05 35.90
C GLU A 900 -13.51 5.78 37.07
N CYS A 901 -13.90 7.05 37.31
CA CYS A 901 -13.40 7.84 38.45
C CYS A 901 -13.73 7.18 39.82
N SER A 902 -14.82 6.41 39.90
CA SER A 902 -15.20 5.62 41.08
C SER A 902 -14.17 4.56 41.45
N THR A 903 -13.38 4.06 40.50
CA THR A 903 -12.28 3.13 40.77
C THR A 903 -11.30 3.74 41.76
N CYS A 904 -11.02 5.05 41.70
CA CYS A 904 -10.08 5.69 42.64
C CYS A 904 -10.79 6.43 43.78
N HIS A 905 -11.96 7.00 43.56
CA HIS A 905 -12.62 7.86 44.54
C HIS A 905 -13.69 7.18 45.41
N GLY A 906 -14.00 5.91 45.14
CA GLY A 906 -15.04 5.18 45.86
C GLY A 906 -16.41 5.87 45.79
N THR A 907 -17.12 5.93 46.91
CA THR A 907 -18.44 6.60 47.05
C THR A 907 -18.37 8.05 47.52
N ALA A 908 -17.15 8.58 47.73
CA ALA A 908 -16.93 9.95 48.20
C ALA A 908 -17.23 10.98 47.09
N MET A 909 -16.91 10.61 45.86
CA MET A 909 -17.59 11.10 44.67
C MET A 909 -19.06 10.63 44.80
N ASN A 910 -19.99 11.55 45.05
CA ASN A 910 -21.41 11.20 45.27
C ASN A 910 -21.90 10.23 44.16
N SER A 911 -22.93 9.41 44.38
CA SER A 911 -23.35 8.36 43.43
C SER A 911 -23.86 8.86 42.05
N ARG A 912 -23.68 10.14 41.73
CA ARG A 912 -23.88 10.79 40.41
C ARG A 912 -22.55 11.25 39.76
N ASN A 913 -21.41 10.89 40.35
CA ASN A 913 -20.05 11.25 39.93
C ASN A 913 -19.33 10.10 39.21
N THR A 914 -20.08 9.14 38.68
CA THR A 914 -19.66 8.33 37.54
C THR A 914 -19.52 9.23 36.31
N LEU A 915 -19.18 8.69 35.14
CA LEU A 915 -19.05 9.40 33.85
C LEU A 915 -20.30 10.22 33.40
N ASP A 916 -21.29 10.43 34.26
CA ASP A 916 -22.56 11.15 34.06
C ASP A 916 -22.40 12.67 33.87
N GLY A 917 -21.17 13.18 33.98
CA GLY A 917 -20.81 14.51 33.47
C GLY A 917 -20.89 14.59 31.95
N PRO A 918 -20.93 15.80 31.35
CA PRO A 918 -21.24 15.92 29.94
C PRO A 918 -20.13 15.33 29.06
N HIS A 919 -18.90 15.26 29.58
CA HIS A 919 -17.74 14.65 28.91
C HIS A 919 -17.01 13.62 29.79
N GLY A 920 -17.69 13.03 30.78
CA GLY A 920 -17.15 11.92 31.58
C GLY A 920 -15.98 12.23 32.53
N MET A 921 -15.27 13.34 32.37
CA MET A 921 -14.06 13.66 33.15
C MET A 921 -14.32 14.45 34.45
N HIS A 922 -15.55 14.93 34.67
CA HIS A 922 -15.90 15.56 35.93
C HIS A 922 -17.37 15.35 36.30
N PRO A 923 -17.70 15.31 37.60
CA PRO A 923 -19.07 15.26 38.08
C PRO A 923 -20.00 16.38 37.58
N VAL A 924 -21.23 16.06 37.14
CA VAL A 924 -22.30 17.06 36.96
C VAL A 924 -23.23 17.07 38.17
N GLY A 925 -23.39 18.25 38.77
CA GLY A 925 -24.29 18.44 39.92
C GLY A 925 -23.70 18.00 41.27
N ASP A 926 -22.37 17.98 41.37
CA ASP A 926 -21.65 17.70 42.61
C ASP A 926 -21.80 18.83 43.66
N ASN A 927 -21.57 18.49 44.92
CA ASN A 927 -21.66 19.41 46.07
C ASN A 927 -20.26 19.92 46.51
N THR A 928 -19.23 19.71 45.70
CA THR A 928 -17.89 20.29 45.86
C THR A 928 -17.87 21.79 45.54
N SER A 929 -16.81 22.50 45.95
CA SER A 929 -16.62 23.93 45.64
C SER A 929 -16.63 24.20 44.13
N PHE A 930 -16.14 23.25 43.32
CA PHE A 930 -16.21 23.31 41.86
C PHE A 930 -17.66 23.26 41.37
N ALA A 931 -18.49 22.30 41.79
CA ALA A 931 -19.87 22.23 41.29
C ALA A 931 -20.88 23.18 41.98
N ARG A 932 -20.57 23.70 43.18
CA ARG A 932 -21.36 24.75 43.88
C ARG A 932 -20.99 26.17 43.43
N GLY A 933 -21.14 26.42 42.14
CA GLY A 933 -20.85 27.73 41.54
C GLY A 933 -19.36 27.98 41.25
N GLY A 934 -18.42 27.12 41.65
CA GLY A 934 -17.01 27.22 41.26
C GLY A 934 -16.76 27.02 39.76
N HIS A 935 -17.54 26.17 39.12
CA HIS A 935 -17.48 25.84 37.69
C HIS A 935 -18.06 26.99 36.87
N GLU A 936 -19.20 27.53 37.32
CA GLU A 936 -19.77 28.78 36.81
C GLU A 936 -18.81 29.96 37.04
N ASN A 937 -18.25 30.12 38.25
CA ASN A 937 -17.28 31.16 38.57
C ASN A 937 -15.98 31.02 37.76
N LEU A 938 -15.50 29.81 37.48
CA LEU A 938 -14.32 29.60 36.64
C LEU A 938 -14.63 29.96 35.18
N ALA A 939 -15.79 29.55 34.68
CA ALA A 939 -16.26 29.93 33.35
C ALA A 939 -16.52 31.45 33.22
N GLU A 940 -16.88 32.13 34.31
CA GLU A 940 -17.17 33.56 34.34
C GLU A 940 -15.93 34.43 34.52
N ASN A 941 -15.06 34.06 35.47
CA ASN A 941 -13.92 34.87 35.86
C ASN A 941 -12.63 34.47 35.13
N ASN A 942 -12.57 33.27 34.55
CA ASN A 942 -11.41 32.77 33.83
C ASN A 942 -11.80 31.92 32.59
N PRO A 943 -12.50 32.49 31.60
CA PRO A 943 -12.93 31.77 30.41
C PRO A 943 -11.76 31.17 29.60
N ALA A 944 -10.56 31.75 29.72
CA ALA A 944 -9.34 31.21 29.11
C ALA A 944 -8.93 29.85 29.70
N ALA A 945 -9.16 29.60 30.99
CA ALA A 945 -8.91 28.29 31.59
C ALA A 945 -9.87 27.20 31.05
N CYS A 946 -11.07 27.57 30.58
CA CYS A 946 -11.98 26.63 29.92
C CYS A 946 -11.55 26.32 28.49
N ALA A 947 -10.94 27.29 27.78
CA ALA A 947 -10.46 27.11 26.42
C ALA A 947 -9.35 26.04 26.32
N THR A 948 -8.63 25.76 27.41
CA THR A 948 -7.61 24.70 27.43
C THR A 948 -8.21 23.30 27.29
N CYS A 949 -9.50 23.11 27.60
CA CYS A 949 -10.18 21.82 27.45
C CYS A 949 -11.17 21.83 26.28
N HIS A 950 -11.82 22.96 26.01
CA HIS A 950 -12.90 23.07 25.01
C HIS A 950 -12.50 23.79 23.71
N GLY A 951 -11.22 24.13 23.57
CA GLY A 951 -10.67 24.83 22.42
C GLY A 951 -10.87 26.35 22.49
N PRO A 952 -10.21 27.11 21.60
CA PRO A 952 -10.32 28.56 21.56
C PRO A 952 -11.72 29.02 21.13
N GLY A 953 -12.27 30.04 21.79
CA GLY A 953 -13.60 30.56 21.47
C GLY A 953 -14.14 31.59 22.45
N SER A 954 -15.35 32.10 22.17
CA SER A 954 -16.13 32.88 23.14
C SER A 954 -16.92 31.94 24.05
N ARG A 955 -17.38 32.41 25.23
CA ARG A 955 -18.24 31.62 26.15
C ARG A 955 -19.45 30.96 25.47
N ARG A 956 -19.88 31.47 24.30
CA ARG A 956 -21.01 30.96 23.50
C ARG A 956 -20.65 30.00 22.37
N THR A 957 -19.36 29.85 22.02
CA THR A 957 -18.91 29.13 20.82
C THR A 957 -17.79 28.12 21.08
N ASN A 958 -17.36 27.92 22.32
CA ASN A 958 -16.35 26.90 22.65
C ASN A 958 -16.78 25.57 22.02
N GLN A 959 -16.02 25.09 21.03
CA GLN A 959 -16.46 24.11 20.04
C GLN A 959 -16.48 22.66 20.57
N GLY A 960 -15.98 22.47 21.80
CA GLY A 960 -15.72 21.13 22.33
C GLY A 960 -14.51 20.52 21.63
N THR A 961 -13.76 19.68 22.34
CA THR A 961 -12.66 18.92 21.75
C THR A 961 -12.79 17.45 22.12
N VAL A 962 -11.89 16.60 21.62
CA VAL A 962 -11.82 15.17 22.03
C VAL A 962 -11.62 15.01 23.53
N LEU A 963 -10.95 15.97 24.19
CA LEU A 963 -10.80 15.96 25.65
C LEU A 963 -12.15 16.13 26.31
N SER A 964 -12.99 17.00 25.76
CA SER A 964 -14.32 17.27 26.27
C SER A 964 -15.42 16.52 25.51
N ALA A 965 -15.13 15.37 24.91
CA ALA A 965 -16.15 14.57 24.21
C ALA A 965 -16.91 13.65 25.17
N ALA A 966 -18.21 13.43 24.92
CA ALA A 966 -19.01 12.51 25.70
C ALA A 966 -18.51 11.07 25.54
N LYS A 967 -18.26 10.35 26.64
CA LYS A 967 -17.77 8.96 26.60
C LYS A 967 -18.86 7.91 26.42
N ALA A 968 -20.09 8.27 26.70
CA ALA A 968 -21.28 7.45 26.52
C ALA A 968 -22.42 8.38 26.05
N ASP A 969 -23.51 7.81 25.57
CA ASP A 969 -24.71 8.59 25.27
C ASP A 969 -25.24 9.25 26.56
N ARG A 970 -25.39 10.58 26.55
CA ARG A 970 -25.82 11.39 27.68
C ARG A 970 -27.02 12.25 27.31
N ASN A 971 -28.03 12.27 28.17
CA ASN A 971 -29.11 13.23 28.07
C ASN A 971 -28.83 14.42 29.00
N LEU A 972 -28.39 15.53 28.43
CA LEU A 972 -28.12 16.78 29.13
C LEU A 972 -29.31 17.72 28.99
N ARG A 973 -30.13 17.81 30.04
CA ARG A 973 -31.32 18.69 30.10
C ARG A 973 -32.28 18.54 28.90
N GLY A 974 -32.46 17.32 28.40
CA GLY A 974 -33.35 17.03 27.25
C GLY A 974 -32.62 16.98 25.91
N THR A 975 -31.35 17.36 25.85
CA THR A 975 -30.50 17.22 24.67
C THR A 975 -29.71 15.92 24.76
N LEU A 976 -29.90 15.02 23.79
CA LEU A 976 -29.05 13.84 23.65
C LEU A 976 -27.71 14.24 23.04
N VAL A 977 -26.64 14.06 23.80
CA VAL A 977 -25.24 14.09 23.36
C VAL A 977 -24.80 12.64 23.21
N ARG A 978 -24.35 12.23 22.02
CA ARG A 978 -23.93 10.86 21.79
C ARG A 978 -22.50 10.63 22.25
N ALA A 979 -22.16 9.39 22.55
CA ALA A 979 -20.76 9.01 22.74
C ALA A 979 -19.92 9.46 21.52
N GLY A 980 -18.78 10.12 21.78
CA GLY A 980 -17.89 10.71 20.79
C GLY A 980 -18.18 12.17 20.46
N ASP A 981 -19.37 12.70 20.76
CA ASP A 981 -19.71 14.10 20.46
C ASP A 981 -18.88 15.05 21.32
N PRO A 982 -18.18 16.05 20.73
CA PRO A 982 -17.50 17.10 21.49
C PRO A 982 -18.50 17.93 22.31
N VAL A 983 -18.28 18.01 23.61
CA VAL A 983 -19.08 18.85 24.51
C VAL A 983 -18.34 20.12 24.84
N GLY A 984 -18.78 21.22 24.26
CA GLY A 984 -18.29 22.56 24.57
C GLY A 984 -19.01 23.22 25.76
N CYS A 985 -18.45 24.32 26.27
CA CYS A 985 -19.07 25.11 27.33
C CYS A 985 -20.48 25.58 26.98
N ALA A 986 -20.75 25.83 25.69
CA ALA A 986 -22.08 26.21 25.22
C ALA A 986 -23.11 25.11 25.52
N VAL A 987 -22.83 23.83 25.25
CA VAL A 987 -23.78 22.72 25.53
C VAL A 987 -24.21 22.67 26.99
N CYS A 988 -23.33 23.09 27.91
CA CYS A 988 -23.59 23.09 29.35
C CYS A 988 -24.20 24.39 29.89
N HIS A 989 -23.95 25.54 29.23
CA HIS A 989 -24.28 26.88 29.73
C HIS A 989 -25.06 27.77 28.76
N SER A 990 -25.32 27.34 27.53
CA SER A 990 -26.26 28.00 26.63
C SER A 990 -27.66 27.62 27.09
N GLY A 991 -28.17 28.35 28.07
CA GLY A 991 -29.54 28.18 28.53
C GLY A 991 -30.51 28.38 27.37
N ASP A 992 -31.14 27.29 26.96
CA ASP A 992 -32.59 27.12 27.11
C ASP A 992 -32.87 26.26 28.36
#